data_AF-A0A1C3J983-F1
#
_entry.id   AF-A0A1C3J983-F1
#
_cell.length_a   1.000
_cell.length_b   1.000
_cell.length_c   1.000
_cell.angle_alpha   90.00
_cell.angle_beta   90.00
_cell.angle_gamma   90.00
#
_symmetry.space_group_name_H-M   'P 1'
#
loop_
_entity.id
_entity.type
_entity.pdbx_description
1 polymer ?
#
loop_
_entity_poly.entity_id
_entity_poly.type
_entity_poly.pdbx_seq_one_letter_code
_entity_poly.pdbx_strand_id
1 'polypeptide(L)'
;MHLNQGRVAKKVFTLSTLTASCLMAFNSYAAVDCSTLETWDSATVYTGGDQVSHDGSAYTANYWNQNNNPSQFEGDYAQWKKVDVCSGDGGGGTPNEVPTASLTAPSASDVITEGDNVVLSATALDSDGSVASVEFFVDGASVAVVTAAPFEATWAATSGNHQVSVVATDNEGAASLASAVSVSVDSVTPGNEAPTVSVALSAASVDVGGVVTLTATAADSDGTVDKVDFYVAGALVGTAATSPYTLDYTTTQAGSLAVYAKATDDQGATADSALASLTVNGAPTVSTCRPDGLYQTQGVDVPYCTIYDDEGREKMGADHPRRVIGYFTSWRAGDDPQAAYLVNDIPWEQLTHINYAFVSIGSDGKVNVGDVNDPGNAAVGKEWPGVEVDPALGFKGHFGALATAKKKHGVKTLISIGGWAETGGHFATDGSRVADGGFYTMTTNADGSINHQGIETFATSAVEMLRKYQFDGLDIDYEYPTSMAGAGNPYDKDFMEPRRQYLWASYQVLMKVLREKLDAASAQDGNHYMLTIAAPSSGYLLRGMETFDVTKYLDYVNIMSYDLHGAWNDHVGHNAALFDTGKDSELAQWNVYGTAAYGGIGYLNTDWAYHYFRGSMPAGRINIGVPYYTRGWQGVTGGENGLWGRAALPNQSECAAGTGEGEKNNCGHGAIGIDNMWHDTDPKGNEMGAGSNPMWHAKNLEKGIWGSYADAYKLDPVNDPSDVLRGTYTRNYDSVAVAPWLWNAEKGVFLSTEDKQSIDVKADYVIDKEIGGIMFWELAGDYNCYVLDANGNRTSIDTTEQACNSGNGEFHMGNTMTKAIYDKFKSATPYGNKVATGAIPTEALDIAVSVGGFKVGDQNYPINPKITFTNNTGQALPGGTEFQFDIPVSAPDNAKDQSGGGLTVIASGHTRADNIGGLDGTMHRVAFTLPTWEELPAGGVYELDMVYYLPISGPANYAVNVGGVDYAFSFEQPDLPLGDISSGGGNPGDGGTNPGTCDTAGLAVYPDLPQKDWAGNPSHANTGDQVVHNGSVYQANWWTSSEPGSDGSWTQVCS
;
A
#
# COMPACT_ATOMS: atom_id res chain seq x y z
N MET A 1 -30.95 2.00 43.09
CA MET A 1 -30.62 0.76 43.84
C MET A 1 -29.45 0.12 43.11
N HIS A 2 -28.26 0.08 43.73
CA HIS A 2 -27.04 -0.70 43.41
C HIS A 2 -26.50 -0.71 41.96
N LEU A 3 -25.19 -0.67 41.63
CA LEU A 3 -23.91 -0.54 42.34
C LEU A 3 -22.85 -0.33 41.22
N ASN A 4 -21.93 0.61 41.43
CA ASN A 4 -20.51 0.68 41.05
C ASN A 4 -19.91 0.10 39.73
N GLN A 5 -19.16 1.02 39.07
CA GLN A 5 -17.72 0.99 38.71
C GLN A 5 -17.24 0.68 37.26
N GLY A 6 -16.31 1.55 36.81
CA GLY A 6 -15.22 1.30 35.86
C GLY A 6 -15.29 2.13 34.56
N ARG A 7 -14.69 3.34 34.49
CA ARG A 7 -13.37 3.72 33.87
C ARG A 7 -13.23 3.32 32.38
N VAL A 8 -12.69 4.12 31.44
CA VAL A 8 -11.98 5.42 31.37
C VAL A 8 -11.87 5.84 29.88
N ALA A 9 -11.59 7.13 29.66
CA ALA A 9 -10.93 7.77 28.50
C ALA A 9 -11.72 8.14 27.22
N LYS A 10 -11.81 9.45 26.99
CA LYS A 10 -11.66 10.12 25.69
C LYS A 10 -11.05 11.51 25.97
N LYS A 11 -9.90 11.82 25.35
CA LYS A 11 -9.71 12.80 24.24
C LYS A 11 -9.85 14.26 24.69
N VAL A 12 -9.12 15.28 24.21
CA VAL A 12 -7.96 15.50 23.31
C VAL A 12 -7.89 17.05 23.19
N PHE A 13 -6.69 17.64 23.06
CA PHE A 13 -6.40 18.94 22.38
C PHE A 13 -6.95 20.27 23.00
N THR A 14 -6.34 21.47 22.93
CA THR A 14 -5.15 22.02 22.23
C THR A 14 -4.68 23.33 22.93
N LEU A 15 -3.39 23.66 22.74
CA LEU A 15 -2.66 24.94 22.79
C LEU A 15 -3.37 26.25 23.19
N SER A 16 -2.70 27.08 24.02
CA SER A 16 -1.95 28.28 23.56
C SER A 16 -1.50 29.22 24.71
N THR A 17 -0.17 29.30 24.87
CA THR A 17 0.69 30.48 25.07
C THR A 17 0.26 31.74 25.88
N LEU A 18 1.13 32.04 26.86
CA LEU A 18 1.76 33.33 27.22
C LEU A 18 1.14 34.27 28.29
N THR A 19 1.93 34.40 29.37
CA THR A 19 2.21 35.57 30.24
C THR A 19 1.12 36.14 31.16
N ALA A 20 1.40 36.13 32.47
CA ALA A 20 1.85 37.32 33.23
C ALA A 20 1.46 37.26 34.73
N SER A 21 2.50 37.33 35.56
CA SER A 21 2.62 38.14 36.78
C SER A 21 1.69 37.93 37.98
N CYS A 22 2.33 37.48 39.07
CA CYS A 22 1.88 37.46 40.44
C CYS A 22 1.38 38.82 40.98
N LEU A 23 0.31 38.76 41.77
CA LEU A 23 -0.11 39.79 42.71
C LEU A 23 -0.65 39.09 43.95
N MET A 24 0.10 39.10 45.05
CA MET A 24 -0.42 39.06 46.42
C MET A 24 0.55 39.75 47.38
N ALA A 25 -0.02 40.51 48.31
CA ALA A 25 0.62 41.51 49.15
C ALA A 25 0.20 41.34 50.63
N PHE A 26 0.98 41.98 51.53
CA PHE A 26 0.68 42.42 52.92
C PHE A 26 0.73 41.36 54.05
N ASN A 27 1.20 41.58 55.29
CA ASN A 27 1.67 42.75 56.07
C ASN A 27 2.34 42.29 57.40
N SER A 28 3.25 43.08 57.99
CA SER A 28 3.66 43.04 59.41
C SER A 28 3.02 44.21 60.18
N TYR A 29 2.44 43.97 61.36
CA TYR A 29 1.75 44.96 62.20
C TYR A 29 2.71 45.68 63.17
N ALA A 30 2.44 46.95 63.50
CA ALA A 30 3.18 47.77 64.49
C ALA A 30 2.37 47.95 65.79
N ALA A 31 3.05 48.00 66.94
CA ALA A 31 2.45 48.17 68.27
C ALA A 31 1.69 49.51 68.44
N VAL A 32 0.71 49.55 69.35
CA VAL A 32 -0.17 50.72 69.58
C VAL A 32 0.42 51.66 70.65
N ASP A 33 0.47 52.96 70.35
CA ASP A 33 0.79 54.01 71.32
C ASP A 33 -0.40 54.23 72.28
N CYS A 34 -0.21 53.91 73.55
CA CYS A 34 -1.26 54.03 74.57
C CYS A 34 -1.19 55.32 75.39
N SER A 35 -0.25 56.23 75.09
CA SER A 35 -0.12 57.50 75.82
C SER A 35 -1.37 58.38 75.72
N THR A 36 -2.25 58.11 74.75
CA THR A 36 -3.52 58.84 74.52
C THR A 36 -4.77 58.10 75.01
N LEU A 37 -4.65 56.89 75.57
CA LEU A 37 -5.79 56.11 76.07
C LEU A 37 -5.94 56.28 77.59
N GLU A 38 -7.17 56.52 78.06
CA GLU A 38 -7.44 56.56 79.50
C GLU A 38 -7.17 55.19 80.15
N THR A 39 -6.62 55.19 81.36
CA THR A 39 -6.46 53.95 82.14
C THR A 39 -7.84 53.43 82.55
N TRP A 40 -8.08 52.12 82.40
CA TRP A 40 -9.37 51.51 82.76
C TRP A 40 -9.74 51.79 84.23
N ASP A 41 -10.98 52.25 84.46
CA ASP A 41 -11.57 52.51 85.78
C ASP A 41 -12.80 51.63 85.99
N SER A 42 -12.82 50.92 87.11
CA SER A 42 -13.87 49.96 87.46
C SER A 42 -15.23 50.62 87.76
N ALA A 43 -15.26 51.92 88.10
CA ALA A 43 -16.48 52.69 88.34
C ALA A 43 -17.08 53.30 87.06
N THR A 44 -16.34 53.32 85.95
CA THR A 44 -16.76 53.93 84.69
C THR A 44 -17.53 52.93 83.81
N VAL A 45 -18.59 53.42 83.15
CA VAL A 45 -19.37 52.64 82.18
C VAL A 45 -18.75 52.80 80.80
N TYR A 46 -18.38 51.68 80.17
CA TYR A 46 -17.85 51.63 78.80
C TYR A 46 -18.87 51.00 77.85
N THR A 47 -18.90 51.44 76.60
CA THR A 47 -19.77 50.96 75.52
C THR A 47 -18.96 50.44 74.33
N GLY A 48 -19.61 49.69 73.43
CA GLY A 48 -18.92 49.04 72.31
C GLY A 48 -18.16 50.04 71.44
N GLY A 49 -16.84 49.89 71.36
CA GLY A 49 -15.91 50.78 70.67
C GLY A 49 -15.01 51.62 71.58
N ASP A 50 -15.33 51.76 72.87
CA ASP A 50 -14.50 52.54 73.80
C ASP A 50 -13.15 51.84 74.05
N GLN A 51 -12.07 52.62 74.10
CA GLN A 51 -10.69 52.12 74.25
C GLN A 51 -10.03 52.61 75.54
N VAL A 52 -9.34 51.70 76.21
CA VAL A 52 -8.61 51.97 77.47
C VAL A 52 -7.25 51.32 77.45
N SER A 53 -6.32 51.89 78.21
CA SER A 53 -5.08 51.21 78.57
C SER A 53 -5.26 50.46 79.91
N HIS A 54 -4.78 49.22 79.98
CA HIS A 54 -4.74 48.45 81.21
C HIS A 54 -3.54 47.50 81.18
N ASP A 55 -2.73 47.51 82.25
CA ASP A 55 -1.55 46.65 82.40
C ASP A 55 -0.61 46.61 81.18
N GLY A 56 -0.32 47.78 80.61
CA GLY A 56 0.61 47.92 79.49
C GLY A 56 0.09 47.37 78.16
N SER A 57 -1.22 47.18 78.01
CA SER A 57 -1.88 46.85 76.75
C SER A 57 -3.11 47.74 76.50
N ALA A 58 -3.41 47.96 75.22
CA ALA A 58 -4.63 48.63 74.77
C ALA A 58 -5.75 47.61 74.58
N TYR A 59 -6.95 47.94 75.06
CA TYR A 59 -8.16 47.13 74.95
C TYR A 59 -9.31 47.95 74.36
N THR A 60 -10.18 47.31 73.58
CA THR A 60 -11.45 47.90 73.09
C THR A 60 -12.64 47.15 73.66
N ALA A 61 -13.64 47.85 74.18
CA ALA A 61 -14.88 47.23 74.65
C ALA A 61 -15.70 46.73 73.44
N ASN A 62 -16.16 45.47 73.47
CA ASN A 62 -17.00 44.95 72.39
C ASN A 62 -18.46 45.43 72.49
N TYR A 63 -18.94 45.69 73.71
CA TYR A 63 -20.29 46.16 74.04
C TYR A 63 -20.32 46.76 75.46
N TRP A 64 -21.49 47.26 75.88
CA TRP A 64 -21.71 47.90 77.19
C TRP A 64 -21.18 47.03 78.35
N ASN A 65 -20.31 47.59 79.20
CA ASN A 65 -19.81 46.96 80.42
C ASN A 65 -19.36 48.01 81.47
N GLN A 66 -19.38 47.62 82.75
CA GLN A 66 -18.87 48.42 83.89
C GLN A 66 -18.27 47.44 84.91
N ASN A 67 -17.13 47.79 85.51
CA ASN A 67 -16.44 46.98 86.53
C ASN A 67 -15.93 45.58 86.09
N ASN A 68 -15.86 45.30 84.78
CA ASN A 68 -15.24 44.06 84.27
C ASN A 68 -13.80 44.34 83.83
N ASN A 69 -12.82 43.69 84.45
CA ASN A 69 -11.38 43.93 84.21
C ASN A 69 -10.93 43.48 82.79
N PRO A 70 -10.26 44.34 81.99
CA PRO A 70 -9.88 44.03 80.61
C PRO A 70 -8.96 42.82 80.41
N SER A 71 -8.01 42.53 81.30
CA SER A 71 -7.05 41.44 81.12
C SER A 71 -7.59 40.06 81.53
N GLN A 72 -8.65 40.04 82.34
CA GLN A 72 -9.30 38.79 82.79
C GLN A 72 -10.49 38.37 81.92
N PHE A 73 -11.12 39.32 81.24
CA PHE A 73 -12.33 39.12 80.44
C PHE A 73 -12.09 39.47 78.97
N GLU A 74 -10.96 38.99 78.41
CA GLU A 74 -10.55 39.20 77.01
C GLU A 74 -10.95 38.06 76.07
N GLY A 75 -11.32 38.41 74.83
CA GLY A 75 -11.60 37.47 73.74
C GLY A 75 -12.48 38.08 72.64
N ASP A 76 -12.51 37.45 71.46
CA ASP A 76 -13.25 37.98 70.29
C ASP A 76 -14.76 38.16 70.53
N TYR A 77 -15.32 37.47 71.54
CA TYR A 77 -16.73 37.56 71.94
C TYR A 77 -16.92 37.87 73.43
N ALA A 78 -15.86 38.27 74.14
CA ALA A 78 -15.90 38.69 75.55
C ALA A 78 -16.20 40.20 75.68
N GLN A 79 -16.25 40.73 76.91
CA GLN A 79 -16.50 42.16 77.17
C GLN A 79 -15.41 43.05 76.56
N TRP A 80 -14.16 42.58 76.55
CA TRP A 80 -13.00 43.30 76.02
C TRP A 80 -12.31 42.50 74.92
N LYS A 81 -11.82 43.22 73.91
CA LYS A 81 -10.92 42.70 72.89
C LYS A 81 -9.56 43.39 73.02
N LYS A 82 -8.50 42.59 73.17
CA LYS A 82 -7.12 43.10 73.21
C LYS A 82 -6.72 43.63 71.83
N VAL A 83 -6.18 44.84 71.78
CA VAL A 83 -5.73 45.51 70.55
C VAL A 83 -4.24 45.23 70.32
N ASP A 84 -3.37 45.69 71.22
CA ASP A 84 -1.93 45.40 71.22
C ASP A 84 -1.26 45.81 72.56
N VAL A 85 0.04 45.56 72.73
CA VAL A 85 0.86 46.06 73.85
C VAL A 85 1.24 47.54 73.67
N CYS A 86 1.27 48.29 74.76
CA CYS A 86 1.56 49.72 74.80
C CYS A 86 3.07 49.99 74.81
N SER A 87 3.54 50.86 73.91
CA SER A 87 4.95 51.25 73.83
C SER A 87 5.32 52.37 74.82
N GLY A 88 5.74 51.99 76.03
CA GLY A 88 6.72 52.72 76.86
C GLY A 88 6.20 53.46 78.11
N ASP A 89 6.73 53.12 79.30
CA ASP A 89 7.23 54.14 80.25
C ASP A 89 8.25 53.54 81.25
N GLY A 90 9.29 54.30 81.56
CA GLY A 90 10.56 53.82 82.14
C GLY A 90 10.81 54.06 83.63
N GLY A 91 12.05 53.74 84.05
CA GLY A 91 12.68 54.14 85.33
C GLY A 91 13.41 52.98 86.01
N GLY A 92 14.71 52.99 86.31
CA GLY A 92 15.72 54.03 86.22
C GLY A 92 17.04 53.47 86.80
N GLY A 93 17.99 53.23 85.92
CA GLY A 93 19.44 53.28 86.12
C GLY A 93 19.95 53.86 84.80
N THR A 94 21.01 54.67 84.76
CA THR A 94 21.59 55.11 83.48
C THR A 94 21.88 53.85 82.68
N PRO A 95 21.06 53.51 81.66
CA PRO A 95 21.19 52.24 81.00
C PRO A 95 22.45 52.38 80.17
N ASN A 96 23.40 51.48 80.39
CA ASN A 96 24.52 51.29 79.51
C ASN A 96 24.00 51.37 78.06
N GLU A 97 24.52 52.34 77.30
CA GLU A 97 24.08 52.58 75.94
C GLU A 97 24.55 51.40 75.11
N VAL A 98 23.61 50.72 74.45
CA VAL A 98 23.99 49.59 73.60
C VAL A 98 24.95 50.06 72.51
N PRO A 99 25.99 49.27 72.18
CA PRO A 99 26.90 49.63 71.10
C PRO A 99 26.15 49.67 69.78
N THR A 100 26.70 50.36 68.80
CA THR A 100 26.26 50.30 67.40
C THR A 100 27.12 49.30 66.64
N ALA A 101 26.51 48.52 65.76
CA ALA A 101 27.19 47.67 64.80
C ALA A 101 26.58 47.89 63.41
N SER A 102 27.42 48.04 62.39
CA SER A 102 26.99 48.12 61.00
C SER A 102 27.79 47.15 60.17
N LEU A 103 27.09 46.24 59.49
CA LEU A 103 27.69 45.33 58.53
C LEU A 103 28.19 46.13 57.32
N THR A 104 29.44 45.91 56.94
CA THR A 104 30.10 46.62 55.83
C THR A 104 30.38 45.71 54.63
N ALA A 105 30.51 44.40 54.85
CA ALA A 105 30.52 43.37 53.81
C ALA A 105 29.99 42.04 54.37
N PRO A 106 29.32 41.20 53.57
CA PRO A 106 28.97 41.42 52.17
C PRO A 106 27.86 42.47 51.99
N SER A 107 27.72 42.99 50.77
CA SER A 107 26.61 43.84 50.35
C SER A 107 25.52 43.02 49.66
N ALA A 108 24.28 43.51 49.62
CA ALA A 108 23.17 42.83 48.93
C ALA A 108 23.38 42.70 47.40
N SER A 109 24.34 43.43 46.84
CA SER A 109 24.70 43.39 45.42
C SER A 109 25.92 42.52 45.11
N ASP A 110 26.53 41.89 46.13
CA ASP A 110 27.67 41.00 45.92
C ASP A 110 27.19 39.72 45.23
N VAL A 111 27.90 39.29 44.19
CA VAL A 111 27.65 38.02 43.50
C VAL A 111 28.47 36.95 44.22
N ILE A 112 27.79 36.00 44.86
CA ILE A 112 28.39 34.95 45.69
C ILE A 112 27.98 33.60 45.10
N THR A 113 28.93 32.68 44.94
CA THR A 113 28.70 31.32 44.46
C THR A 113 28.93 30.29 45.55
N GLU A 114 28.23 29.16 45.50
CA GLU A 114 28.38 28.09 46.48
C GLU A 114 29.83 27.60 46.54
N GLY A 115 30.40 27.53 47.74
CA GLY A 115 31.80 27.20 47.99
C GLY A 115 32.72 28.41 48.16
N ASP A 116 32.27 29.64 47.89
CA ASP A 116 33.05 30.84 48.15
C ASP A 116 33.30 31.06 49.65
N ASN A 117 34.52 31.49 50.00
CA ASN A 117 34.87 31.95 51.33
C ASN A 117 34.59 33.45 51.44
N VAL A 118 33.38 33.82 51.87
CA VAL A 118 32.91 35.20 51.97
C VAL A 118 33.44 35.85 53.24
N VAL A 119 34.08 37.00 53.10
CA VAL A 119 34.55 37.80 54.25
C VAL A 119 33.39 38.65 54.78
N LEU A 120 33.05 38.45 56.05
CA LEU A 120 32.08 39.23 56.79
C LEU A 120 32.84 40.31 57.56
N SER A 121 32.53 41.60 57.34
CA SER A 121 33.21 42.71 58.02
C SER A 121 32.20 43.70 58.59
N ALA A 122 32.50 44.26 59.77
CA ALA A 122 31.64 45.24 60.41
C ALA A 122 32.42 46.35 61.11
N THR A 123 31.78 47.52 61.23
CA THR A 123 32.21 48.58 62.13
C THR A 123 31.33 48.57 63.37
N ALA A 124 31.94 48.57 64.56
CA ALA A 124 31.23 48.68 65.83
C ALA A 124 31.81 49.80 66.70
N LEU A 125 30.93 50.56 67.36
CA LEU A 125 31.25 51.71 68.20
C LEU A 125 30.33 51.74 69.41
N ASP A 126 30.87 52.07 70.57
CA ASP A 126 30.13 52.27 71.81
C ASP A 126 30.37 53.70 72.31
N SER A 127 29.29 54.42 72.64
CA SER A 127 29.33 55.86 72.98
C SER A 127 29.63 56.14 74.46
N ASP A 128 29.30 55.23 75.36
CA ASP A 128 29.55 55.36 76.80
C ASP A 128 30.57 54.34 77.34
N GLY A 129 30.96 53.35 76.53
CA GLY A 129 31.99 52.35 76.87
C GLY A 129 32.92 51.94 75.72
N SER A 130 33.19 50.64 75.65
CA SER A 130 34.02 49.96 74.67
C SER A 130 33.36 48.68 74.20
N VAL A 131 33.46 48.39 72.91
CA VAL A 131 32.96 47.13 72.33
C VAL A 131 33.80 45.95 72.83
N ALA A 132 33.18 45.04 73.57
CA ALA A 132 33.81 43.81 74.07
C ALA A 132 33.88 42.72 73.00
N SER A 133 32.87 42.59 72.14
CA SER A 133 32.86 41.66 71.02
C SER A 133 31.93 42.06 69.89
N VAL A 134 32.22 41.58 68.68
CA VAL A 134 31.34 41.64 67.51
C VAL A 134 31.12 40.21 67.03
N GLU A 135 29.87 39.76 67.03
CA GLU A 135 29.49 38.42 66.62
C GLU A 135 28.75 38.47 65.28
N PHE A 136 29.21 37.67 64.32
CA PHE A 136 28.61 37.52 63.00
C PHE A 136 27.73 36.27 62.95
N PHE A 137 26.58 36.39 62.30
CA PHE A 137 25.62 35.32 62.12
C PHE A 137 25.26 35.14 60.65
N VAL A 138 24.96 33.90 60.27
CA VAL A 138 24.32 33.57 58.99
C VAL A 138 23.10 32.71 59.29
N ASP A 139 21.92 33.14 58.82
CA ASP A 139 20.61 32.53 59.09
C ASP A 139 20.33 32.29 60.58
N GLY A 140 20.83 33.19 61.42
CA GLY A 140 20.70 33.11 62.88
C GLY A 140 21.67 32.16 63.58
N ALA A 141 22.55 31.45 62.85
CA ALA A 141 23.64 30.66 63.44
C ALA A 141 24.92 31.51 63.57
N SER A 142 25.58 31.46 64.74
CA SER A 142 26.84 32.18 64.98
C SER A 142 27.97 31.59 64.13
N VAL A 143 28.63 32.46 63.35
CA VAL A 143 29.79 32.12 62.52
C VAL A 143 31.08 32.37 63.28
N ALA A 144 31.20 33.54 63.93
CA ALA A 144 32.38 33.90 64.72
C ALA A 144 32.09 35.06 65.68
N VAL A 145 32.78 35.05 66.83
CA VAL A 145 32.84 36.16 67.79
C VAL A 145 34.24 36.76 67.74
N VAL A 146 34.33 38.06 67.46
CA VAL A 146 35.59 38.80 67.28
C VAL A 146 35.71 39.88 68.34
N THR A 147 36.75 39.82 69.18
CA THR A 147 36.88 40.69 70.37
C THR A 147 37.80 41.90 70.17
N ALA A 148 38.34 42.11 68.96
CA ALA A 148 39.19 43.26 68.64
C ALA A 148 39.09 43.64 67.15
N ALA A 149 39.24 44.93 66.85
CA ALA A 149 39.19 45.44 65.48
C ALA A 149 40.51 45.14 64.70
N PRO A 150 40.47 44.93 63.36
CA PRO A 150 39.27 44.93 62.50
C PRO A 150 38.37 43.73 62.76
N PHE A 151 37.05 43.98 62.86
CA PHE A 151 36.06 42.95 63.14
C PHE A 151 35.68 42.24 61.85
N GLU A 152 36.36 41.13 61.58
CA GLU A 152 36.20 40.34 60.36
C GLU A 152 36.09 38.85 60.67
N ALA A 153 35.26 38.16 59.90
CA ALA A 153 35.09 36.71 59.92
C ALA A 153 35.00 36.17 58.50
N THR A 154 35.13 34.85 58.33
CA THR A 154 34.94 34.20 57.02
C THR A 154 33.87 33.14 57.12
N TRP A 155 32.94 33.17 56.17
CA TRP A 155 31.85 32.21 56.03
C TRP A 155 31.99 31.46 54.69
N ALA A 156 31.92 30.14 54.73
CA ALA A 156 31.86 29.32 53.52
C ALA A 156 30.41 29.28 53.02
N ALA A 157 30.16 29.87 51.85
CA ALA A 157 28.82 30.05 51.31
C ALA A 157 28.20 28.73 50.82
N THR A 158 26.95 28.48 51.21
CA THR A 158 26.12 27.37 50.69
C THR A 158 25.08 27.92 49.72
N SER A 159 24.58 27.14 48.76
CA SER A 159 23.60 27.65 47.81
C SER A 159 22.27 28.05 48.48
N GLY A 160 21.66 29.15 48.04
CA GLY A 160 20.38 29.64 48.54
C GLY A 160 20.42 31.11 48.99
N ASN A 161 19.29 31.60 49.47
CA ASN A 161 19.22 32.95 50.05
C ASN A 161 19.58 32.87 51.54
N HIS A 162 20.56 33.66 51.94
CA HIS A 162 21.10 33.70 53.30
C HIS A 162 20.97 35.11 53.89
N GLN A 163 20.60 35.21 55.17
CA GLN A 163 20.63 36.46 55.93
C GLN A 163 21.91 36.52 56.76
N VAL A 164 22.82 37.42 56.40
CA VAL A 164 24.03 37.70 57.19
C VAL A 164 23.71 38.85 58.15
N SER A 165 24.01 38.69 59.43
CA SER A 165 23.83 39.76 60.41
C SER A 165 24.99 39.87 61.38
N VAL A 166 25.10 41.03 62.03
CA VAL A 166 26.14 41.30 63.02
C VAL A 166 25.55 41.98 64.25
N VAL A 167 26.00 41.57 65.42
CA VAL A 167 25.66 42.16 66.73
C VAL A 167 26.95 42.48 67.47
N ALA A 168 27.08 43.70 68.00
CA ALA A 168 28.15 44.06 68.92
C ALA A 168 27.69 43.96 70.37
N THR A 169 28.56 43.59 71.29
CA THR A 169 28.33 43.60 72.74
C THR A 169 29.38 44.46 73.41
N ASP A 170 28.97 45.35 74.31
CA ASP A 170 29.87 46.23 75.06
C ASP A 170 30.46 45.58 76.32
N ASN A 171 31.31 46.33 77.03
CA ASN A 171 31.97 45.90 78.25
C ASN A 171 31.06 45.79 79.48
N GLU A 172 29.80 46.24 79.44
CA GLU A 172 28.80 46.03 80.50
C GLU A 172 27.77 44.95 80.12
N GLY A 173 27.91 44.36 78.93
CA GLY A 173 27.17 43.20 78.46
C GLY A 173 25.90 43.52 77.69
N ALA A 174 25.66 44.77 77.28
CA ALA A 174 24.52 45.08 76.42
C ALA A 174 24.88 44.91 74.94
N ALA A 175 23.88 44.52 74.14
CA ALA A 175 24.07 44.13 72.75
C ALA A 175 23.37 45.10 71.80
N SER A 176 24.02 45.41 70.67
CA SER A 176 23.47 46.23 69.60
C SER A 176 22.23 45.60 68.98
N LEU A 177 21.41 46.40 68.28
CA LEU A 177 20.50 45.83 67.30
C LEU A 177 21.31 45.12 66.19
N ALA A 178 20.76 44.03 65.66
CA ALA A 178 21.37 43.32 64.56
C ALA A 178 21.34 44.16 63.29
N SER A 179 22.50 44.41 62.69
CA SER A 179 22.61 44.94 61.33
C SER A 179 22.66 43.76 60.37
N ALA A 180 21.70 43.66 59.45
CA ALA A 180 21.55 42.50 58.58
C ALA A 180 21.46 42.87 57.10
N VAL A 181 21.95 41.97 56.24
CA VAL A 181 21.81 42.01 54.79
C VAL A 181 21.37 40.64 54.29
N SER A 182 20.53 40.59 53.27
CA SER A 182 20.21 39.34 52.58
C SER A 182 21.07 39.23 51.33
N VAL A 183 21.76 38.11 51.17
CA VAL A 183 22.57 37.76 50.00
C VAL A 183 22.02 36.50 49.36
N SER A 184 22.12 36.43 48.03
CA SER A 184 21.77 35.23 47.27
C SER A 184 23.07 34.53 46.88
N VAL A 185 23.16 33.23 47.15
CA VAL A 185 24.29 32.40 46.76
C VAL A 185 23.82 31.44 45.67
N ASP A 186 24.37 31.59 44.47
CA ASP A 186 24.03 30.75 43.33
C ASP A 186 24.61 29.33 43.53
N SER A 187 23.83 28.28 43.24
CA SER A 187 24.31 26.90 43.28
C SER A 187 25.26 26.60 42.11
N VAL A 188 26.33 25.86 42.38
CA VAL A 188 27.12 25.21 41.33
C VAL A 188 26.65 23.78 41.16
N THR A 189 25.59 23.61 40.37
CA THR A 189 25.37 22.33 39.67
C THR A 189 25.85 22.52 38.24
N PRO A 190 26.89 21.81 37.78
CA PRO A 190 27.01 21.55 36.35
C PRO A 190 25.72 20.84 35.95
N GLY A 191 24.94 21.43 35.04
CA GLY A 191 23.93 20.65 34.33
C GLY A 191 24.65 19.56 33.54
N ASN A 192 24.02 18.39 33.38
CA ASN A 192 24.56 17.31 32.56
C ASN A 192 25.00 17.85 31.19
N GLU A 193 26.30 17.79 30.90
CA GLU A 193 26.85 18.18 29.61
C GLU A 193 26.55 17.06 28.62
N ALA A 194 26.07 17.40 27.42
CA ALA A 194 25.85 16.37 26.40
C ALA A 194 27.20 15.81 25.93
N PRO A 195 27.29 14.50 25.62
CA PRO A 195 28.53 13.89 25.19
C PRO A 195 29.00 14.49 23.85
N THR A 196 30.28 14.36 23.54
CA THR A 196 30.81 14.64 22.20
C THR A 196 30.85 13.35 21.38
N VAL A 197 30.60 13.43 20.07
CA VAL A 197 30.68 12.27 19.16
C VAL A 197 31.16 12.66 17.76
N SER A 198 31.98 11.81 17.17
CA SER A 198 32.37 11.86 15.75
C SER A 198 32.25 10.48 15.13
N VAL A 199 31.95 10.41 13.83
CA VAL A 199 31.88 9.16 13.07
C VAL A 199 32.95 9.16 11.97
N ALA A 200 33.58 8.01 11.79
CA ALA A 200 34.54 7.73 10.73
C ALA A 200 34.14 6.45 10.00
N LEU A 201 34.31 6.46 8.68
CA LEU A 201 34.03 5.32 7.81
C LEU A 201 35.36 4.66 7.44
N SER A 202 35.41 3.33 7.48
CA SER A 202 36.58 2.58 6.98
C SER A 202 36.83 2.78 5.47
N ALA A 203 35.79 3.15 4.72
CA ALA A 203 35.86 3.57 3.32
C ALA A 203 34.79 4.63 3.03
N ALA A 204 35.15 5.64 2.23
CA ALA A 204 34.19 6.66 1.76
C ALA A 204 33.38 6.19 0.54
N SER A 205 33.80 5.10 -0.11
CA SER A 205 33.10 4.47 -1.22
C SER A 205 33.28 2.96 -1.20
N VAL A 206 32.19 2.24 -1.45
CA VAL A 206 32.13 0.76 -1.57
C VAL A 206 31.09 0.39 -2.62
N ASP A 207 31.10 -0.83 -3.14
CA ASP A 207 30.04 -1.33 -4.02
C ASP A 207 28.85 -1.86 -3.19
N VAL A 208 27.64 -1.93 -3.76
CA VAL A 208 26.49 -2.60 -3.12
C VAL A 208 26.87 -4.03 -2.71
N GLY A 209 26.54 -4.40 -1.47
CA GLY A 209 26.96 -5.67 -0.84
C GLY A 209 28.33 -5.60 -0.16
N GLY A 210 29.08 -4.52 -0.36
CA GLY A 210 30.31 -4.22 0.36
C GLY A 210 30.03 -3.87 1.83
N VAL A 211 30.95 -4.26 2.71
CA VAL A 211 30.89 -3.95 4.14
C VAL A 211 31.74 -2.72 4.44
N VAL A 212 31.16 -1.74 5.13
CA VAL A 212 31.86 -0.60 5.70
C VAL A 212 31.75 -0.65 7.22
N THR A 213 32.89 -0.67 7.90
CA THR A 213 32.94 -0.48 9.35
C THR A 213 32.74 0.99 9.69
N LEU A 214 31.68 1.28 10.47
CA LEU A 214 31.39 2.56 11.08
C LEU A 214 32.10 2.61 12.43
N THR A 215 32.94 3.61 12.67
CA THR A 215 33.66 3.79 13.94
C THR A 215 33.29 5.13 14.54
N ALA A 216 32.80 5.14 15.77
CA ALA A 216 32.53 6.36 16.50
C ALA A 216 33.57 6.61 17.59
N THR A 217 33.98 7.87 17.73
CA THR A 217 34.73 8.34 18.90
C THR A 217 33.78 9.23 19.70
N ALA A 218 33.35 8.73 20.86
CA ALA A 218 32.49 9.46 21.79
C ALA A 218 33.18 9.62 23.14
N ALA A 219 33.00 10.78 23.77
CA ALA A 219 33.53 11.10 25.08
C ALA A 219 32.58 12.05 25.80
N ASP A 220 32.48 11.88 27.11
CA ASP A 220 31.62 12.70 27.96
C ASP A 220 32.48 13.41 29.01
N SER A 221 32.28 14.72 29.21
CA SER A 221 33.16 15.56 30.03
C SER A 221 32.87 15.47 31.52
N ASP A 222 31.63 15.20 31.89
CA ASP A 222 31.14 15.15 33.26
C ASP A 222 30.59 13.76 33.67
N GLY A 223 30.46 12.81 32.75
CA GLY A 223 30.03 11.44 33.02
C GLY A 223 30.66 10.37 32.12
N THR A 224 29.86 9.40 31.70
CA THR A 224 30.27 8.30 30.80
C THR A 224 29.27 8.13 29.66
N VAL A 225 29.75 7.67 28.51
CA VAL A 225 28.87 7.34 27.37
C VAL A 225 28.20 5.98 27.60
N ASP A 226 26.88 5.98 27.77
CA ASP A 226 26.04 4.77 27.92
C ASP A 226 26.00 3.96 26.62
N LYS A 227 25.82 4.62 25.47
CA LYS A 227 25.78 3.97 24.16
C LYS A 227 26.06 4.92 22.99
N VAL A 228 26.37 4.32 21.85
CA VAL A 228 26.40 4.98 20.54
C VAL A 228 25.49 4.26 19.55
N ASP A 229 24.52 4.98 19.01
CA ASP A 229 23.62 4.52 17.95
C ASP A 229 24.15 4.98 16.59
N PHE A 230 24.24 4.09 15.61
CA PHE A 230 24.67 4.39 14.24
C PHE A 230 23.48 4.50 13.30
N TYR A 231 23.44 5.55 12.50
CA TYR A 231 22.38 5.81 11.54
C TYR A 231 22.95 5.89 10.12
N VAL A 232 22.24 5.29 9.17
CA VAL A 232 22.52 5.38 7.72
C VAL A 232 21.22 5.75 7.02
N ALA A 233 21.23 6.80 6.19
CA ALA A 233 20.05 7.35 5.52
C ALA A 233 18.87 7.63 6.47
N GLY A 234 19.17 8.05 7.71
CA GLY A 234 18.17 8.34 8.74
C GLY A 234 17.62 7.11 9.48
N ALA A 235 17.94 5.89 9.06
CA ALA A 235 17.53 4.66 9.74
C ALA A 235 18.60 4.20 10.74
N LEU A 236 18.16 3.74 11.92
CA LEU A 236 19.05 3.12 12.92
C LEU A 236 19.51 1.75 12.40
N VAL A 237 20.82 1.58 12.21
CA VAL A 237 21.41 0.33 11.68
C VAL A 237 22.05 -0.52 12.77
N GLY A 238 22.33 0.05 13.95
CA GLY A 238 22.83 -0.70 15.10
C GLY A 238 23.26 0.19 16.26
N THR A 239 23.50 -0.45 17.40
CA THR A 239 23.88 0.20 18.67
C THR A 239 25.13 -0.46 19.23
N ALA A 240 26.10 0.33 19.67
CA ALA A 240 27.28 -0.11 20.39
C ALA A 240 27.26 0.46 21.82
N ALA A 241 27.16 -0.41 22.83
CA ALA A 241 27.08 -0.02 24.25
C ALA A 241 28.45 0.13 24.93
N THR A 242 29.55 -0.29 24.29
CA THR A 242 30.89 -0.22 24.88
C THR A 242 31.95 0.19 23.85
N SER A 243 32.97 0.92 24.30
CA SER A 243 34.12 1.30 23.47
C SER A 243 35.07 0.10 23.23
N PRO A 244 35.63 -0.10 22.02
CA PRO A 244 35.51 0.75 20.84
C PRO A 244 34.12 0.64 20.18
N TYR A 245 33.51 1.80 19.90
CA TYR A 245 32.19 1.87 19.28
C TYR A 245 32.33 1.63 17.78
N THR A 246 32.14 0.38 17.36
CA THR A 246 32.25 -0.03 15.95
C THR A 246 31.05 -0.86 15.52
N LEU A 247 30.60 -0.66 14.28
CA LEU A 247 29.55 -1.45 13.65
C LEU A 247 29.92 -1.74 12.19
N ASP A 248 29.90 -3.03 11.80
CA ASP A 248 30.00 -3.40 10.40
C ASP A 248 28.64 -3.26 9.71
N TYR A 249 28.56 -2.38 8.72
CA TYR A 249 27.37 -2.11 7.94
C TYR A 249 27.53 -2.69 6.53
N THR A 250 26.66 -3.60 6.13
CA THR A 250 26.60 -4.11 4.75
C THR A 250 25.71 -3.20 3.92
N THR A 251 26.25 -2.62 2.85
CA THR A 251 25.51 -1.70 1.99
C THR A 251 24.49 -2.45 1.14
N THR A 252 23.25 -1.96 1.09
CA THR A 252 22.14 -2.65 0.40
C THR A 252 21.52 -1.84 -0.73
N GLN A 253 21.91 -0.57 -0.89
CA GLN A 253 21.37 0.35 -1.88
C GLN A 253 22.49 1.24 -2.43
N ALA A 254 22.52 1.44 -3.74
CA ALA A 254 23.43 2.37 -4.40
C ALA A 254 23.04 3.83 -4.09
N GLY A 255 24.01 4.74 -4.17
CA GLY A 255 23.80 6.17 -3.95
C GLY A 255 24.66 6.74 -2.83
N SER A 256 24.50 8.04 -2.57
CA SER A 256 25.19 8.73 -1.49
C SER A 256 24.37 8.64 -0.21
N LEU A 257 24.80 7.78 0.71
CA LEU A 257 24.16 7.59 2.01
C LEU A 257 24.78 8.53 3.05
N ALA A 258 23.94 9.29 3.74
CA ALA A 258 24.38 10.07 4.90
C ALA A 258 24.50 9.18 6.13
N VAL A 259 25.64 9.21 6.80
CA VAL A 259 25.97 8.42 7.99
C VAL A 259 26.26 9.35 9.15
N TYR A 260 25.65 9.10 10.30
CA TYR A 260 26.01 9.78 11.55
C TYR A 260 25.88 8.84 12.74
N ALA A 261 26.54 9.21 13.85
CA ALA A 261 26.44 8.51 15.12
C ALA A 261 25.79 9.43 16.16
N LYS A 262 24.96 8.86 17.03
CA LYS A 262 24.37 9.53 18.19
C LYS A 262 24.92 8.92 19.46
N ALA A 263 25.60 9.70 20.30
CA ALA A 263 26.02 9.28 21.63
C ALA A 263 24.95 9.64 22.66
N THR A 264 24.75 8.77 23.67
CA THR A 264 23.92 9.02 24.86
C THR A 264 24.78 8.84 26.10
N ASP A 265 24.76 9.79 27.03
CA ASP A 265 25.47 9.69 28.31
C ASP A 265 24.68 8.91 29.38
N ASP A 266 25.28 8.68 30.55
CA ASP A 266 24.70 7.94 31.67
C ASP A 266 23.56 8.68 32.40
N GLN A 267 23.29 9.93 32.04
CA GLN A 267 22.19 10.75 32.56
C GLN A 267 21.13 11.07 31.50
N GLY A 268 21.30 10.55 30.28
CA GLY A 268 20.35 10.58 29.17
C GLY A 268 20.43 11.79 28.23
N ALA A 269 21.45 12.66 28.32
CA ALA A 269 21.64 13.65 27.25
C ALA A 269 22.33 13.03 26.03
N THR A 270 22.10 13.65 24.88
CA THR A 270 22.46 13.09 23.57
C THR A 270 23.13 14.12 22.68
N ALA A 271 24.07 13.68 21.86
CA ALA A 271 24.62 14.48 20.77
C ALA A 271 24.77 13.66 19.48
N ASP A 272 24.58 14.33 18.35
CA ASP A 272 24.77 13.78 17.01
C ASP A 272 26.13 14.21 16.44
N SER A 273 26.79 13.32 15.71
CA SER A 273 28.01 13.65 14.97
C SER A 273 27.67 14.48 13.72
N ALA A 274 28.69 15.12 13.13
CA ALA A 274 28.58 15.59 11.75
C ALA A 274 28.26 14.40 10.81
N LEU A 275 27.56 14.68 9.71
CA LEU A 275 27.27 13.69 8.68
C LEU A 275 28.56 13.33 7.93
N ALA A 276 28.84 12.04 7.82
CA ALA A 276 29.77 11.47 6.86
C ALA A 276 28.98 10.99 5.62
N SER A 277 29.53 11.17 4.43
CA SER A 277 28.94 10.65 3.19
C SER A 277 29.61 9.34 2.82
N LEU A 278 28.81 8.30 2.60
CA LEU A 278 29.21 7.01 2.04
C LEU A 278 28.67 6.91 0.61
N THR A 279 29.56 6.86 -0.38
CA THR A 279 29.16 6.59 -1.77
C THR A 279 29.09 5.09 -2.01
N VAL A 280 27.88 4.55 -2.11
CA VAL A 280 27.68 3.16 -2.52
C VAL A 280 27.60 3.13 -4.04
N ASN A 281 28.65 2.67 -4.70
CA ASN A 281 28.65 2.50 -6.14
C ASN A 281 27.62 1.43 -6.50
N GLY A 282 26.80 1.72 -7.51
CA GLY A 282 26.01 0.68 -8.15
C GLY A 282 26.95 -0.44 -8.57
N ALA A 283 26.57 -1.68 -8.28
CA ALA A 283 27.18 -2.79 -8.97
C ALA A 283 27.13 -2.50 -10.49
N PRO A 284 28.10 -2.99 -11.29
CA PRO A 284 27.82 -3.16 -12.71
C PRO A 284 26.46 -3.82 -12.81
N THR A 285 25.56 -3.32 -13.67
CA THR A 285 24.27 -3.96 -13.94
C THR A 285 24.53 -5.42 -14.30
N VAL A 286 24.50 -6.29 -13.30
CA VAL A 286 24.54 -7.74 -13.45
C VAL A 286 23.31 -8.01 -14.29
N SER A 287 23.47 -8.63 -15.46
CA SER A 287 22.44 -8.71 -16.51
C SER A 287 21.05 -8.83 -15.89
N THR A 288 20.27 -7.76 -15.98
CA THR A 288 19.08 -7.53 -15.17
C THR A 288 17.88 -8.24 -15.79
N CYS A 289 18.00 -9.54 -16.07
CA CYS A 289 16.94 -10.32 -16.73
C CYS A 289 15.60 -10.31 -15.95
N ARG A 290 15.52 -9.60 -14.82
CA ARG A 290 14.30 -9.25 -14.10
C ARG A 290 13.31 -8.55 -15.03
N PRO A 291 12.09 -9.09 -15.21
CA PRO A 291 11.00 -8.40 -15.90
C PRO A 291 10.70 -7.02 -15.30
N ASP A 292 10.38 -6.04 -16.14
CA ASP A 292 10.06 -4.68 -15.70
C ASP A 292 8.88 -4.67 -14.71
N GLY A 293 9.03 -3.92 -13.63
CA GLY A 293 8.06 -3.84 -12.52
C GLY A 293 7.94 -5.12 -11.65
N LEU A 294 8.77 -6.16 -11.83
CA LEU A 294 8.78 -7.32 -10.93
C LEU A 294 9.60 -7.04 -9.67
N TYR A 295 8.98 -7.19 -8.50
CA TYR A 295 9.64 -7.10 -7.21
C TYR A 295 10.68 -8.21 -7.04
N GLN A 296 11.85 -7.82 -6.53
CA GLN A 296 12.90 -8.74 -6.10
C GLN A 296 13.07 -8.63 -4.58
N THR A 297 13.17 -9.77 -3.91
CA THR A 297 13.47 -9.82 -2.48
C THR A 297 14.82 -9.19 -2.18
N GLN A 298 14.82 -8.23 -1.26
CA GLN A 298 16.02 -7.47 -0.90
C GLN A 298 17.12 -8.42 -0.38
N GLY A 299 18.34 -8.27 -0.92
CA GLY A 299 19.50 -9.07 -0.51
C GLY A 299 19.54 -10.49 -1.07
N VAL A 300 18.60 -10.89 -1.93
CA VAL A 300 18.58 -12.20 -2.59
C VAL A 300 19.01 -12.06 -4.05
N ASP A 301 20.02 -12.83 -4.46
CA ASP A 301 20.43 -12.94 -5.86
C ASP A 301 19.52 -13.94 -6.60
N VAL A 302 18.43 -13.43 -7.18
CA VAL A 302 17.43 -14.25 -7.85
C VAL A 302 17.90 -14.55 -9.28
N PRO A 303 17.99 -15.83 -9.70
CA PRO A 303 18.57 -16.22 -10.97
C PRO A 303 17.61 -16.01 -12.16
N TYR A 304 17.07 -14.81 -12.36
CA TYR A 304 16.10 -14.48 -13.41
C TYR A 304 16.55 -14.91 -14.81
N CYS A 305 17.85 -14.79 -15.11
CA CYS A 305 18.40 -15.13 -16.42
C CYS A 305 18.27 -16.61 -16.80
N THR A 306 17.87 -17.47 -15.87
CA THR A 306 17.55 -18.89 -16.14
C THR A 306 16.32 -19.04 -17.02
N ILE A 307 15.34 -18.14 -16.88
CA ILE A 307 14.11 -18.18 -17.68
C ILE A 307 13.78 -16.87 -18.39
N TYR A 308 14.51 -15.78 -18.14
CA TYR A 308 14.32 -14.50 -18.80
C TYR A 308 15.58 -14.07 -19.58
N ASP A 309 15.40 -13.36 -20.69
CA ASP A 309 16.47 -12.68 -21.44
C ASP A 309 16.89 -11.36 -20.77
N ASP A 310 17.90 -10.72 -21.33
CA ASP A 310 18.48 -9.47 -20.84
C ASP A 310 17.53 -8.27 -20.90
N GLU A 311 16.43 -8.38 -21.65
CA GLU A 311 15.34 -7.41 -21.63
C GLU A 311 14.17 -7.81 -20.72
N GLY A 312 14.31 -8.89 -19.94
CA GLY A 312 13.27 -9.36 -19.03
C GLY A 312 12.09 -10.03 -19.75
N ARG A 313 12.27 -10.52 -20.98
CA ARG A 313 11.29 -11.37 -21.67
C ARG A 313 11.57 -12.83 -21.43
N GLU A 314 10.51 -13.63 -21.39
CA GLU A 314 10.58 -15.02 -21.02
C GLU A 314 11.12 -15.87 -22.17
N LYS A 315 12.08 -16.74 -21.83
CA LYS A 315 12.65 -17.75 -22.71
C LYS A 315 11.70 -18.94 -22.79
N MET A 316 10.99 -19.04 -23.92
CA MET A 316 10.03 -20.11 -24.20
C MET A 316 10.33 -20.91 -25.47
N GLY A 317 11.43 -20.60 -26.16
CA GLY A 317 11.79 -21.20 -27.44
C GLY A 317 11.56 -20.24 -28.61
N ALA A 318 12.35 -20.40 -29.68
CA ALA A 318 12.35 -19.48 -30.81
C ALA A 318 11.03 -19.47 -31.61
N ASP A 319 10.23 -20.53 -31.51
CA ASP A 319 8.91 -20.66 -32.13
C ASP A 319 7.76 -20.34 -31.16
N HIS A 320 8.07 -19.86 -29.95
CA HIS A 320 7.11 -19.48 -28.92
C HIS A 320 7.40 -18.07 -28.37
N PRO A 321 7.33 -17.00 -29.19
CA PRO A 321 7.56 -15.62 -28.71
C PRO A 321 6.40 -15.06 -27.85
N ARG A 322 5.35 -15.86 -27.60
CA ARG A 322 4.17 -15.54 -26.78
C ARG A 322 3.77 -16.75 -25.95
N ARG A 323 3.16 -16.51 -24.80
CA ARG A 323 2.62 -17.59 -23.97
C ARG A 323 1.39 -18.21 -24.60
N VAL A 324 1.36 -19.53 -24.57
CA VAL A 324 0.18 -20.39 -24.77
C VAL A 324 0.05 -21.25 -23.51
N ILE A 325 -0.98 -20.96 -22.71
CA ILE A 325 -1.14 -21.47 -21.34
C ILE A 325 -2.42 -22.30 -21.24
N GLY A 326 -2.30 -23.61 -21.03
CA GLY A 326 -3.46 -24.49 -20.89
C GLY A 326 -3.70 -24.89 -19.44
N TYR A 327 -4.93 -24.73 -18.95
CA TYR A 327 -5.35 -25.38 -17.71
C TYR A 327 -5.62 -26.87 -17.95
N PHE A 328 -4.94 -27.72 -17.18
CA PHE A 328 -5.12 -29.17 -17.15
C PHE A 328 -5.85 -29.57 -15.87
N THR A 329 -7.05 -30.12 -15.99
CA THR A 329 -7.92 -30.43 -14.85
C THR A 329 -7.68 -31.84 -14.30
N SER A 330 -7.70 -31.97 -12.98
CA SER A 330 -7.38 -33.19 -12.26
C SER A 330 -8.49 -34.24 -12.30
N TRP A 331 -9.73 -33.82 -12.58
CA TRP A 331 -10.92 -34.65 -12.44
C TRP A 331 -11.27 -35.45 -13.71
N ARG A 332 -10.63 -35.20 -14.85
CA ARG A 332 -10.78 -36.02 -16.07
C ARG A 332 -9.85 -37.24 -16.09
N ALA A 333 -9.58 -37.75 -14.89
CA ALA A 333 -8.67 -38.83 -14.53
C ALA A 333 -9.28 -40.24 -14.61
N GLY A 334 -10.45 -40.39 -15.22
CA GLY A 334 -11.16 -41.67 -15.35
C GLY A 334 -10.43 -42.68 -16.25
N ASP A 335 -11.01 -43.88 -16.36
CA ASP A 335 -10.49 -44.94 -17.23
C ASP A 335 -11.27 -45.06 -18.56
N ASP A 336 -12.35 -44.28 -18.71
CA ASP A 336 -13.17 -44.25 -19.93
C ASP A 336 -12.53 -43.33 -20.98
N PRO A 337 -12.03 -43.85 -22.12
CA PRO A 337 -11.39 -43.05 -23.16
C PRO A 337 -12.33 -42.08 -23.89
N GLN A 338 -13.65 -42.16 -23.66
CA GLN A 338 -14.61 -41.19 -24.20
C GLN A 338 -14.68 -39.90 -23.37
N ALA A 339 -14.30 -39.96 -22.08
CA ALA A 339 -14.45 -38.86 -21.12
C ALA A 339 -13.14 -38.46 -20.40
N ALA A 340 -12.11 -39.31 -20.43
CA ALA A 340 -10.81 -39.01 -19.87
C ALA A 340 -10.00 -38.06 -20.75
N TYR A 341 -9.22 -37.18 -20.12
CA TYR A 341 -8.21 -36.35 -20.77
C TYR A 341 -6.97 -36.37 -19.87
N LEU A 342 -5.90 -37.00 -20.35
CA LEU A 342 -4.73 -37.33 -19.56
C LEU A 342 -3.49 -36.61 -20.12
N VAL A 343 -2.35 -36.79 -19.44
CA VAL A 343 -1.10 -36.06 -19.75
C VAL A 343 -0.56 -36.38 -21.15
N ASN A 344 -0.86 -37.57 -21.68
CA ASN A 344 -0.50 -37.98 -23.03
C ASN A 344 -1.40 -37.39 -24.12
N ASP A 345 -2.53 -36.76 -23.75
CA ASP A 345 -3.44 -36.09 -24.70
C ASP A 345 -3.06 -34.61 -24.91
N ILE A 346 -2.22 -34.05 -24.02
CA ILE A 346 -1.78 -32.66 -24.08
C ILE A 346 -0.99 -32.39 -25.38
N PRO A 347 -1.29 -31.32 -26.13
CA PRO A 347 -0.56 -30.94 -27.34
C PRO A 347 0.74 -30.19 -27.00
N TRP A 348 1.69 -30.86 -26.34
CA TRP A 348 2.91 -30.27 -25.76
C TRP A 348 3.68 -29.30 -26.67
N GLU A 349 3.84 -29.62 -27.95
CA GLU A 349 4.59 -28.81 -28.92
C GLU A 349 3.94 -27.45 -29.25
N GLN A 350 2.71 -27.21 -28.78
CA GLN A 350 1.95 -25.97 -29.03
C GLN A 350 1.81 -25.13 -27.77
N LEU A 351 2.30 -25.62 -26.63
CA LEU A 351 2.15 -24.98 -25.33
C LEU A 351 3.49 -24.43 -24.85
N THR A 352 3.38 -23.37 -24.06
CA THR A 352 4.51 -22.84 -23.29
C THR A 352 4.39 -23.19 -21.82
N HIS A 353 3.15 -23.24 -21.31
CA HIS A 353 2.83 -23.44 -19.92
C HIS A 353 1.60 -24.35 -19.75
N ILE A 354 1.59 -25.10 -18.66
CA ILE A 354 0.45 -25.87 -18.17
C ILE A 354 0.19 -25.49 -16.72
N ASN A 355 -1.03 -25.07 -16.43
CA ASN A 355 -1.51 -24.84 -15.07
C ASN A 355 -2.31 -26.07 -14.62
N TYR A 356 -1.85 -26.78 -13.59
CA TYR A 356 -2.55 -27.94 -13.05
C TYR A 356 -3.66 -27.49 -12.09
N ALA A 357 -4.91 -27.77 -12.45
CA ALA A 357 -6.10 -27.42 -11.68
C ALA A 357 -6.75 -28.67 -11.04
N PHE A 358 -7.09 -28.69 -9.76
CA PHE A 358 -6.64 -27.77 -8.72
C PHE A 358 -5.98 -28.53 -7.58
N VAL A 359 -5.16 -27.79 -6.84
CA VAL A 359 -4.74 -28.13 -5.49
C VAL A 359 -5.55 -27.25 -4.53
N SER A 360 -6.01 -27.81 -3.42
CA SER A 360 -6.79 -27.07 -2.42
C SER A 360 -5.97 -26.70 -1.19
N ILE A 361 -6.60 -26.05 -0.21
CA ILE A 361 -6.03 -25.78 1.10
C ILE A 361 -6.74 -26.67 2.11
N GLY A 362 -5.98 -27.47 2.85
CA GLY A 362 -6.52 -28.31 3.93
C GLY A 362 -6.82 -27.49 5.19
N SER A 363 -7.60 -28.06 6.10
CA SER A 363 -7.98 -27.39 7.35
C SER A 363 -6.80 -27.08 8.29
N ASP A 364 -5.62 -27.62 8.03
CA ASP A 364 -4.36 -27.29 8.72
C ASP A 364 -3.63 -26.08 8.12
N GLY A 365 -4.20 -25.44 7.09
CA GLY A 365 -3.67 -24.26 6.42
C GLY A 365 -2.58 -24.57 5.39
N LYS A 366 -2.37 -25.85 5.02
CA LYS A 366 -1.38 -26.25 4.02
C LYS A 366 -2.04 -26.59 2.68
N VAL A 367 -1.24 -26.62 1.62
CA VAL A 367 -1.66 -27.20 0.33
C VAL A 367 -2.08 -28.66 0.51
N ASN A 368 -3.19 -29.04 -0.14
CA ASN A 368 -3.83 -30.33 0.01
C ASN A 368 -4.10 -30.98 -1.36
N VAL A 369 -3.62 -32.21 -1.51
CA VAL A 369 -3.84 -33.06 -2.70
C VAL A 369 -4.47 -34.41 -2.32
N GLY A 370 -5.11 -34.48 -1.14
CA GLY A 370 -5.67 -35.72 -0.60
C GLY A 370 -4.62 -36.68 -0.03
N ASP A 371 -5.01 -37.95 0.18
CA ASP A 371 -4.10 -38.98 0.69
C ASP A 371 -3.06 -39.33 -0.38
N VAL A 372 -1.81 -38.92 -0.14
CA VAL A 372 -0.69 -39.17 -1.05
C VAL A 372 -0.23 -40.63 -1.10
N ASN A 373 -0.70 -41.46 -0.16
CA ASN A 373 -0.42 -42.89 -0.14
C ASN A 373 -1.51 -43.73 -0.83
N ASP A 374 -2.63 -43.11 -1.19
CA ASP A 374 -3.69 -43.78 -1.93
C ASP A 374 -3.25 -44.04 -3.38
N PRO A 375 -3.16 -45.30 -3.84
CA PRO A 375 -2.87 -45.60 -5.24
C PRO A 375 -3.96 -45.08 -6.21
N GLY A 376 -5.14 -44.73 -5.71
CA GLY A 376 -6.21 -44.09 -6.48
C GLY A 376 -6.07 -42.57 -6.65
N ASN A 377 -5.14 -41.93 -5.93
CA ASN A 377 -4.95 -40.48 -5.98
C ASN A 377 -4.49 -40.04 -7.38
N ALA A 378 -5.31 -39.28 -8.10
CA ALA A 378 -5.00 -38.85 -9.47
C ALA A 378 -3.76 -37.95 -9.56
N ALA A 379 -3.47 -37.14 -8.53
CA ALA A 379 -2.31 -36.25 -8.55
C ALA A 379 -0.99 -37.03 -8.45
N VAL A 380 -0.88 -38.00 -7.53
CA VAL A 380 0.42 -38.59 -7.15
C VAL A 380 0.49 -40.12 -7.11
N GLY A 381 -0.64 -40.82 -7.17
CA GLY A 381 -0.73 -42.27 -6.94
C GLY A 381 -1.15 -43.08 -8.16
N LYS A 382 -2.13 -42.59 -8.92
CA LYS A 382 -2.80 -43.32 -10.00
C LYS A 382 -1.88 -43.55 -11.20
N GLU A 383 -2.11 -44.67 -11.90
CA GLU A 383 -1.45 -45.02 -13.15
C GLU A 383 -2.50 -45.26 -14.22
N TRP A 384 -2.19 -44.87 -15.46
CA TRP A 384 -3.05 -45.09 -16.61
C TRP A 384 -2.27 -45.78 -17.72
N PRO A 385 -2.88 -46.73 -18.45
CA PRO A 385 -2.25 -47.33 -19.63
C PRO A 385 -1.82 -46.26 -20.64
N GLY A 386 -0.56 -46.31 -21.08
CA GLY A 386 -0.01 -45.39 -22.08
C GLY A 386 0.45 -44.03 -21.55
N VAL A 387 0.19 -43.70 -20.28
CA VAL A 387 0.75 -42.50 -19.63
C VAL A 387 2.11 -42.84 -19.03
N GLU A 388 3.15 -42.17 -19.51
CA GLU A 388 4.51 -42.41 -19.05
C GLU A 388 4.82 -41.65 -17.76
N VAL A 389 5.44 -42.34 -16.81
CA VAL A 389 5.98 -41.78 -15.58
C VAL A 389 7.40 -42.31 -15.39
N ASP A 390 8.37 -41.40 -15.21
CA ASP A 390 9.74 -41.75 -14.87
C ASP A 390 9.79 -42.39 -13.48
N PRO A 391 10.15 -43.68 -13.36
CA PRO A 391 10.20 -44.37 -12.08
C PRO A 391 11.23 -43.78 -11.10
N ALA A 392 12.21 -42.99 -11.57
CA ALA A 392 13.19 -42.33 -10.72
C ALA A 392 12.61 -41.18 -9.88
N LEU A 393 11.41 -40.68 -10.23
CA LEU A 393 10.75 -39.59 -9.49
C LEU A 393 10.26 -40.02 -8.10
N GLY A 394 9.92 -41.29 -7.92
CA GLY A 394 9.40 -41.81 -6.65
C GLY A 394 7.94 -41.44 -6.35
N PHE A 395 7.24 -40.80 -7.30
CA PHE A 395 5.80 -40.51 -7.27
C PHE A 395 5.18 -40.72 -8.66
N LYS A 396 3.86 -40.88 -8.72
CA LYS A 396 3.08 -41.24 -9.92
C LYS A 396 2.01 -40.18 -10.20
N GLY A 397 0.84 -40.58 -10.73
CA GLY A 397 -0.26 -39.68 -11.03
C GLY A 397 0.08 -38.66 -12.11
N HIS A 398 -0.76 -37.64 -12.21
CA HIS A 398 -0.54 -36.53 -13.11
C HIS A 398 0.76 -35.77 -12.81
N PHE A 399 1.16 -35.63 -11.53
CA PHE A 399 2.39 -34.94 -11.17
C PHE A 399 3.63 -35.67 -11.71
N GLY A 400 3.68 -36.99 -11.55
CA GLY A 400 4.76 -37.81 -12.11
C GLY A 400 4.79 -37.74 -13.64
N ALA A 401 3.62 -37.81 -14.28
CA ALA A 401 3.50 -37.74 -15.74
C ALA A 401 3.89 -36.36 -16.30
N LEU A 402 3.46 -35.26 -15.66
CA LEU A 402 3.84 -33.90 -16.05
C LEU A 402 5.34 -33.66 -15.87
N ALA A 403 5.93 -34.05 -14.73
CA ALA A 403 7.37 -33.95 -14.49
C ALA A 403 8.20 -34.77 -15.49
N THR A 404 7.64 -35.88 -15.99
CA THR A 404 8.25 -36.72 -17.03
C THR A 404 8.17 -36.05 -18.40
N ALA A 405 6.99 -35.57 -18.78
CA ALA A 405 6.75 -35.00 -20.10
C ALA A 405 7.40 -33.62 -20.29
N LYS A 406 7.36 -32.74 -19.28
CA LYS A 406 7.97 -31.39 -19.38
C LYS A 406 9.46 -31.42 -19.73
N LYS A 407 10.21 -32.43 -19.25
CA LYS A 407 11.63 -32.60 -19.57
C LYS A 407 11.88 -32.91 -21.05
N LYS A 408 10.89 -33.48 -21.74
CA LYS A 408 10.96 -33.81 -23.18
C LYS A 408 10.61 -32.61 -24.06
N HIS A 409 9.70 -31.75 -23.59
CA HIS A 409 9.09 -30.71 -24.41
C HIS A 409 9.52 -29.28 -24.04
N GLY A 410 10.15 -29.06 -22.89
CA GLY A 410 10.58 -27.71 -22.46
C GLY A 410 9.43 -26.80 -22.02
N VAL A 411 8.24 -27.36 -21.78
CA VAL A 411 7.03 -26.65 -21.32
C VAL A 411 7.09 -26.44 -19.81
N LYS A 412 6.70 -25.27 -19.33
CA LYS A 412 6.64 -24.97 -17.90
C LYS A 412 5.35 -25.48 -17.27
N THR A 413 5.41 -25.97 -16.03
CA THR A 413 4.26 -26.48 -15.30
C THR A 413 4.09 -25.74 -13.99
N LEU A 414 2.91 -25.16 -13.75
CA LEU A 414 2.56 -24.47 -12.51
C LEU A 414 1.45 -25.21 -11.77
N ILE A 415 1.43 -25.06 -10.44
CA ILE A 415 0.37 -25.60 -9.59
C ILE A 415 -0.65 -24.48 -9.35
N SER A 416 -1.88 -24.67 -9.82
CA SER A 416 -2.98 -23.75 -9.53
C SER A 416 -3.68 -24.15 -8.23
N ILE A 417 -3.73 -23.21 -7.29
CA ILE A 417 -4.28 -23.43 -5.95
C ILE A 417 -5.56 -22.60 -5.78
N GLY A 418 -6.67 -23.27 -5.51
CA GLY A 418 -7.98 -22.63 -5.29
C GLY A 418 -9.01 -22.96 -6.37
N GLY A 419 -9.37 -21.95 -7.16
CA GLY A 419 -10.51 -21.98 -8.08
C GLY A 419 -11.85 -21.78 -7.37
N TRP A 420 -12.92 -21.61 -8.16
CA TRP A 420 -14.25 -21.29 -7.65
C TRP A 420 -14.76 -22.22 -6.53
N ALA A 421 -14.57 -23.53 -6.67
CA ALA A 421 -15.10 -24.51 -5.74
C ALA A 421 -14.25 -24.70 -4.46
N GLU A 422 -12.92 -24.51 -4.54
CA GLU A 422 -11.99 -24.83 -3.45
C GLU A 422 -11.25 -23.59 -2.89
N THR A 423 -11.68 -22.38 -3.27
CA THR A 423 -11.16 -21.15 -2.66
C THR A 423 -11.44 -21.09 -1.15
N GLY A 424 -12.67 -21.38 -0.70
CA GLY A 424 -13.05 -21.39 0.72
C GLY A 424 -13.27 -22.77 1.32
N GLY A 425 -12.75 -23.84 0.70
CA GLY A 425 -12.94 -25.21 1.17
C GLY A 425 -12.15 -26.22 0.35
N HIS A 426 -12.37 -27.51 0.61
CA HIS A 426 -11.79 -28.60 -0.17
C HIS A 426 -12.74 -29.79 -0.27
N PHE A 427 -12.54 -30.68 -1.24
CA PHE A 427 -13.31 -31.92 -1.30
C PHE A 427 -12.70 -33.04 -0.44
N ALA A 428 -13.54 -33.70 0.35
CA ALA A 428 -13.21 -34.93 1.06
C ALA A 428 -13.22 -36.14 0.11
N THR A 429 -12.70 -37.28 0.59
CA THR A 429 -12.60 -38.52 -0.21
C THR A 429 -13.95 -39.07 -0.68
N ASP A 430 -15.05 -38.72 -0.03
CA ASP A 430 -16.40 -39.12 -0.42
C ASP A 430 -17.06 -38.15 -1.42
N GLY A 431 -16.32 -37.12 -1.88
CA GLY A 431 -16.81 -36.09 -2.80
C GLY A 431 -17.59 -34.97 -2.11
N SER A 432 -17.77 -35.01 -0.79
CA SER A 432 -18.41 -33.90 -0.07
C SER A 432 -17.46 -32.71 0.08
N ARG A 433 -17.98 -31.49 -0.03
CA ARG A 433 -17.21 -30.27 0.22
C ARG A 433 -17.08 -30.00 1.72
N VAL A 434 -15.86 -29.86 2.20
CA VAL A 434 -15.52 -29.39 3.53
C VAL A 434 -15.34 -27.87 3.48
N ALA A 435 -16.23 -27.14 4.17
CA ALA A 435 -16.18 -25.69 4.25
C ALA A 435 -15.35 -25.26 5.47
N ASP A 436 -14.03 -25.13 5.29
CA ASP A 436 -13.09 -24.72 6.34
C ASP A 436 -12.52 -23.29 6.14
N GLY A 437 -12.98 -22.61 5.09
CA GLY A 437 -12.68 -21.24 4.78
C GLY A 437 -11.47 -21.05 3.87
N GLY A 438 -10.71 -22.10 3.56
CA GLY A 438 -9.60 -22.08 2.59
C GLY A 438 -8.72 -20.82 2.67
N PHE A 439 -8.62 -20.08 1.57
CA PHE A 439 -7.87 -18.82 1.52
C PHE A 439 -8.38 -17.80 2.54
N TYR A 440 -9.69 -17.63 2.72
CA TYR A 440 -10.25 -16.58 3.61
C TYR A 440 -9.76 -16.70 5.05
N THR A 441 -9.74 -17.91 5.62
CA THR A 441 -9.29 -18.17 7.00
C THR A 441 -7.78 -18.30 7.09
N MET A 442 -7.13 -18.81 6.04
CA MET A 442 -5.67 -18.90 5.94
C MET A 442 -5.01 -17.51 5.89
N THR A 443 -5.61 -16.54 5.20
CA THR A 443 -5.07 -15.18 5.09
C THR A 443 -5.56 -14.23 6.18
N THR A 444 -6.77 -14.42 6.71
CA THR A 444 -7.43 -13.42 7.57
C THR A 444 -8.10 -14.07 8.79
N ASN A 445 -7.74 -13.58 9.98
CA ASN A 445 -8.32 -14.01 11.25
C ASN A 445 -9.80 -13.58 11.36
N ALA A 446 -10.53 -14.22 12.27
CA ALA A 446 -11.95 -13.92 12.48
C ALA A 446 -12.21 -12.48 13.00
N ASP A 447 -11.22 -11.83 13.60
CA ASP A 447 -11.28 -10.44 14.05
C ASP A 447 -10.90 -9.42 12.97
N GLY A 448 -10.58 -9.89 11.75
CA GLY A 448 -10.16 -9.07 10.62
C GLY A 448 -8.66 -8.78 10.54
N SER A 449 -7.87 -9.18 11.54
CA SER A 449 -6.41 -9.06 11.45
C SER A 449 -5.82 -10.04 10.43
N ILE A 450 -4.66 -9.70 9.86
CA ILE A 450 -3.95 -10.58 8.93
C ILE A 450 -3.45 -11.82 9.68
N ASN A 451 -3.74 -13.01 9.14
CA ASN A 451 -3.27 -14.28 9.69
C ASN A 451 -1.86 -14.61 9.18
N HIS A 452 -0.86 -13.91 9.71
CA HIS A 452 0.54 -14.10 9.32
C HIS A 452 1.02 -15.55 9.48
N GLN A 453 0.59 -16.25 10.54
CA GLN A 453 0.97 -17.64 10.77
C GLN A 453 0.36 -18.58 9.71
N GLY A 454 -0.91 -18.35 9.33
CA GLY A 454 -1.58 -19.09 8.27
C GLY A 454 -0.89 -18.90 6.92
N ILE A 455 -0.60 -17.65 6.56
CA ILE A 455 0.14 -17.29 5.34
C ILE A 455 1.52 -17.96 5.31
N GLU A 456 2.28 -17.89 6.40
CA GLU A 456 3.60 -18.52 6.50
C GLU A 456 3.54 -20.05 6.35
N THR A 457 2.55 -20.68 6.98
CA THR A 457 2.31 -22.13 6.91
C THR A 457 1.97 -22.56 5.49
N PHE A 458 1.02 -21.86 4.87
CA PHE A 458 0.60 -22.09 3.49
C PHE A 458 1.77 -21.93 2.52
N ALA A 459 2.42 -20.76 2.52
CA ALA A 459 3.46 -20.42 1.57
C ALA A 459 4.67 -21.35 1.69
N THR A 460 5.01 -21.78 2.92
CA THR A 460 6.06 -22.80 3.13
C THR A 460 5.65 -24.14 2.51
N SER A 461 4.44 -24.62 2.78
CA SER A 461 3.94 -25.89 2.23
C SER A 461 3.81 -25.88 0.70
N ALA A 462 3.45 -24.73 0.11
CA ALA A 462 3.33 -24.56 -1.34
C ALA A 462 4.71 -24.66 -2.03
N VAL A 463 5.73 -24.01 -1.47
CA VAL A 463 7.12 -24.11 -1.98
C VAL A 463 7.68 -25.52 -1.80
N GLU A 464 7.40 -26.19 -0.67
CA GLU A 464 7.79 -27.59 -0.44
C GLU A 464 7.15 -28.53 -1.48
N MET A 465 5.85 -28.36 -1.77
CA MET A 465 5.13 -29.14 -2.77
C MET A 465 5.69 -28.91 -4.19
N LEU A 466 5.90 -27.64 -4.55
CA LEU A 466 6.50 -27.25 -5.84
C LEU A 466 7.85 -27.95 -6.06
N ARG A 467 8.75 -27.89 -5.06
CA ARG A 467 10.06 -28.53 -5.11
C ARG A 467 9.95 -30.05 -5.16
N LYS A 468 9.11 -30.63 -4.30
CA LYS A 468 8.92 -32.09 -4.22
C LYS A 468 8.47 -32.69 -5.54
N TYR A 469 7.55 -32.02 -6.25
CA TYR A 469 6.94 -32.52 -7.47
C TYR A 469 7.48 -31.89 -8.76
N GLN A 470 8.58 -31.13 -8.68
CA GLN A 470 9.32 -30.56 -9.83
C GLN A 470 8.49 -29.61 -10.71
N PHE A 471 7.64 -28.78 -10.10
CA PHE A 471 6.94 -27.69 -10.79
C PHE A 471 7.83 -26.44 -10.93
N ASP A 472 7.52 -25.57 -11.90
CA ASP A 472 8.29 -24.34 -12.18
C ASP A 472 7.72 -23.10 -11.49
N GLY A 473 6.54 -23.19 -10.91
CA GLY A 473 5.89 -22.06 -10.27
C GLY A 473 4.57 -22.39 -9.59
N LEU A 474 4.04 -21.38 -8.93
CA LEU A 474 2.74 -21.40 -8.27
C LEU A 474 1.80 -20.42 -8.98
N ASP A 475 0.57 -20.84 -9.16
CA ASP A 475 -0.53 -20.02 -9.69
C ASP A 475 -1.59 -19.91 -8.59
N ILE A 476 -1.84 -18.70 -8.08
CA ILE A 476 -2.83 -18.48 -7.03
C ILE A 476 -4.16 -18.11 -7.66
N ASP A 477 -5.15 -18.97 -7.50
CA ASP A 477 -6.51 -18.80 -8.02
C ASP A 477 -7.47 -18.56 -6.85
N TYR A 478 -7.35 -17.39 -6.23
CA TYR A 478 -8.16 -16.98 -5.09
C TYR A 478 -9.40 -16.23 -5.59
N GLU A 479 -10.58 -16.88 -5.51
CA GLU A 479 -11.86 -16.36 -6.00
C GLU A 479 -12.88 -16.00 -4.88
N TYR A 480 -12.89 -14.80 -4.30
CA TYR A 480 -12.05 -13.63 -4.60
C TYR A 480 -11.68 -12.82 -3.35
N PRO A 481 -10.46 -12.25 -3.27
CA PRO A 481 -10.05 -11.33 -2.20
C PRO A 481 -10.61 -9.91 -2.44
N THR A 482 -11.90 -9.79 -2.71
CA THR A 482 -12.57 -8.51 -2.97
C THR A 482 -13.39 -8.05 -1.77
N SER A 483 -13.51 -6.73 -1.60
CA SER A 483 -14.39 -6.14 -0.60
C SER A 483 -15.85 -5.99 -1.05
N MET A 484 -16.19 -6.40 -2.28
CA MET A 484 -17.59 -6.38 -2.78
C MET A 484 -18.47 -7.31 -1.94
N ALA A 485 -19.64 -6.83 -1.51
CA ALA A 485 -20.63 -7.65 -0.81
C ALA A 485 -21.34 -8.60 -1.79
N GLY A 486 -21.58 -9.84 -1.38
CA GLY A 486 -22.19 -10.89 -2.21
C GLY A 486 -21.27 -11.47 -3.29
N ALA A 487 -19.97 -11.17 -3.24
CA ALA A 487 -18.99 -11.72 -4.18
C ALA A 487 -18.54 -13.14 -3.79
N GLY A 488 -17.81 -13.79 -4.71
CA GLY A 488 -17.25 -15.14 -4.54
C GLY A 488 -18.30 -16.24 -4.38
N ASN A 489 -17.83 -17.44 -4.05
CA ASN A 489 -18.69 -18.61 -4.00
C ASN A 489 -19.73 -18.48 -2.86
N PRO A 490 -21.04 -18.70 -3.11
CA PRO A 490 -22.07 -18.64 -2.08
C PRO A 490 -21.84 -19.58 -0.89
N TYR A 491 -21.11 -20.69 -1.09
CA TYR A 491 -20.73 -21.60 0.01
C TYR A 491 -19.62 -21.05 0.92
N ASP A 492 -18.99 -19.94 0.55
CA ASP A 492 -17.93 -19.28 1.31
C ASP A 492 -18.41 -18.03 2.04
N LYS A 493 -19.71 -17.68 1.90
CA LYS A 493 -20.33 -16.47 2.45
C LYS A 493 -20.03 -16.25 3.93
N ASP A 494 -20.11 -17.31 4.75
CA ASP A 494 -19.87 -17.26 6.19
C ASP A 494 -18.41 -16.93 6.56
N PHE A 495 -17.47 -17.18 5.64
CA PHE A 495 -16.06 -16.85 5.81
C PHE A 495 -15.70 -15.50 5.20
N MET A 496 -16.13 -15.27 3.95
CA MET A 496 -15.82 -14.08 3.17
C MET A 496 -16.48 -12.82 3.74
N GLU A 497 -17.80 -12.81 3.92
CA GLU A 497 -18.55 -11.59 4.21
C GLU A 497 -18.06 -10.85 5.46
N PRO A 498 -17.78 -11.53 6.59
CA PRO A 498 -17.22 -10.86 7.78
C PRO A 498 -15.81 -10.29 7.54
N ARG A 499 -15.09 -10.79 6.53
CA ARG A 499 -13.69 -10.45 6.24
C ARG A 499 -13.51 -9.46 5.09
N ARG A 500 -14.55 -9.19 4.28
CA ARG A 500 -14.43 -8.49 2.99
C ARG A 500 -13.61 -7.20 3.02
N GLN A 501 -13.72 -6.39 4.08
CA GLN A 501 -12.95 -5.14 4.22
C GLN A 501 -11.45 -5.33 4.52
N TYR A 502 -11.02 -6.55 4.84
CA TYR A 502 -9.66 -6.91 5.23
C TYR A 502 -8.97 -7.86 4.23
N LEU A 503 -9.74 -8.43 3.28
CA LEU A 503 -9.24 -9.46 2.37
C LEU A 503 -8.11 -8.95 1.49
N TRP A 504 -8.24 -7.73 0.94
CA TRP A 504 -7.24 -7.18 0.05
C TRP A 504 -5.88 -6.98 0.75
N ALA A 505 -5.87 -6.36 1.93
CA ALA A 505 -4.66 -6.20 2.74
C ALA A 505 -4.01 -7.56 3.11
N SER A 506 -4.83 -8.58 3.38
CA SER A 506 -4.33 -9.93 3.66
C SER A 506 -3.74 -10.59 2.42
N TYR A 507 -4.35 -10.35 1.25
CA TYR A 507 -3.86 -10.85 -0.03
C TYR A 507 -2.54 -10.20 -0.43
N GLN A 508 -2.36 -8.90 -0.19
CA GLN A 508 -1.07 -8.22 -0.37
C GLN A 508 0.06 -8.88 0.42
N VAL A 509 -0.20 -9.26 1.68
CA VAL A 509 0.78 -9.97 2.51
C VAL A 509 1.03 -11.38 1.99
N LEU A 510 -0.01 -12.12 1.59
CA LEU A 510 0.15 -13.46 0.99
C LEU A 510 1.07 -13.41 -0.24
N MET A 511 0.80 -12.51 -1.17
CA MET A 511 1.55 -12.44 -2.43
C MET A 511 3.00 -12.01 -2.21
N LYS A 512 3.25 -11.10 -1.26
CA LYS A 512 4.61 -10.73 -0.85
C LYS A 512 5.36 -11.92 -0.26
N VAL A 513 4.78 -12.62 0.72
CA VAL A 513 5.43 -13.76 1.39
C VAL A 513 5.71 -14.91 0.40
N LEU A 514 4.79 -15.20 -0.52
CA LEU A 514 5.02 -16.18 -1.57
C LEU A 514 6.21 -15.79 -2.46
N ARG A 515 6.27 -14.54 -2.93
CA ARG A 515 7.39 -14.05 -3.74
C ARG A 515 8.72 -14.15 -3.00
N GLU A 516 8.76 -13.74 -1.73
CA GLU A 516 9.97 -13.81 -0.90
C GLU A 516 10.46 -15.24 -0.70
N LYS A 517 9.54 -16.19 -0.45
CA LYS A 517 9.90 -17.61 -0.31
C LYS A 517 10.34 -18.23 -1.65
N LEU A 518 9.69 -17.87 -2.76
CA LEU A 518 10.07 -18.36 -4.09
C LEU A 518 11.42 -17.79 -4.53
N ASP A 519 11.73 -16.53 -4.24
CA ASP A 519 13.03 -15.92 -4.51
C ASP A 519 14.14 -16.62 -3.71
N ALA A 520 13.92 -16.82 -2.41
CA ALA A 520 14.87 -17.55 -1.56
C ALA A 520 15.08 -18.99 -2.06
N ALA A 521 14.00 -19.67 -2.47
CA ALA A 521 14.08 -21.00 -3.05
C ALA A 521 14.84 -21.00 -4.39
N SER A 522 14.58 -19.99 -5.23
CA SER A 522 15.20 -19.84 -6.53
C SER A 522 16.71 -19.65 -6.42
N ALA A 523 17.16 -18.80 -5.49
CA ALA A 523 18.57 -18.57 -5.22
C ALA A 523 19.27 -19.84 -4.68
N GLN A 524 18.59 -20.64 -3.86
CA GLN A 524 19.13 -21.91 -3.35
C GLN A 524 19.29 -22.96 -4.46
N ASP A 525 18.33 -23.02 -5.38
CA ASP A 525 18.26 -24.07 -6.39
C ASP A 525 18.92 -23.66 -7.72
N GLY A 526 19.30 -22.39 -7.86
CA GLY A 526 19.92 -21.84 -9.08
C GLY A 526 18.95 -21.79 -10.26
N ASN A 527 17.64 -21.70 -10.01
CA ASN A 527 16.60 -21.64 -11.03
C ASN A 527 15.46 -20.73 -10.56
N HIS A 528 14.96 -19.84 -11.42
CA HIS A 528 13.85 -18.95 -11.05
C HIS A 528 12.51 -19.70 -11.01
N TYR A 529 11.79 -19.56 -9.90
CA TYR A 529 10.43 -20.06 -9.74
C TYR A 529 9.40 -18.96 -9.92
N MET A 530 8.37 -19.26 -10.72
CA MET A 530 7.35 -18.31 -11.12
C MET A 530 6.24 -18.18 -10.07
N LEU A 531 5.71 -16.97 -9.90
CA LEU A 531 4.48 -16.68 -9.18
C LEU A 531 3.48 -16.01 -10.12
N THR A 532 2.32 -16.63 -10.29
CA THR A 532 1.26 -16.14 -11.18
C THR A 532 -0.08 -16.17 -10.46
N ILE A 533 -1.10 -15.56 -11.08
CA ILE A 533 -2.48 -15.65 -10.60
C ILE A 533 -3.42 -15.86 -11.79
N ALA A 534 -4.56 -16.48 -11.50
CA ALA A 534 -5.78 -16.25 -12.25
C ALA A 534 -6.49 -15.02 -11.65
N ALA A 535 -6.65 -13.96 -12.44
CA ALA A 535 -7.24 -12.71 -11.99
C ALA A 535 -8.63 -12.49 -12.57
N PRO A 536 -9.56 -11.85 -11.82
CA PRO A 536 -10.86 -11.51 -12.37
C PRO A 536 -10.74 -10.46 -13.48
N SER A 537 -11.60 -10.57 -14.50
CA SER A 537 -11.79 -9.57 -15.56
C SER A 537 -12.98 -8.62 -15.29
N SER A 538 -13.80 -8.94 -14.28
CA SER A 538 -15.00 -8.18 -13.95
C SER A 538 -14.69 -6.85 -13.27
N GLY A 539 -15.11 -5.74 -13.88
CA GLY A 539 -15.06 -4.42 -13.25
C GLY A 539 -15.87 -4.29 -11.96
N TYR A 540 -16.83 -5.19 -11.72
CA TYR A 540 -17.54 -5.27 -10.42
C TYR A 540 -16.59 -5.78 -9.33
N LEU A 541 -15.91 -6.91 -9.56
CA LEU A 541 -14.99 -7.51 -8.58
C LEU A 541 -13.79 -6.59 -8.31
N LEU A 542 -13.18 -6.06 -9.38
CA LEU A 542 -11.99 -5.21 -9.32
C LEU A 542 -12.24 -3.89 -8.57
N ARG A 543 -13.48 -3.41 -8.50
CA ARG A 543 -13.84 -2.21 -7.71
C ARG A 543 -13.60 -2.38 -6.21
N GLY A 544 -13.66 -3.62 -5.71
CA GLY A 544 -13.37 -3.96 -4.32
C GLY A 544 -11.93 -4.42 -4.08
N MET A 545 -11.05 -4.33 -5.07
CA MET A 545 -9.65 -4.82 -5.05
C MET A 545 -8.63 -3.66 -5.21
N GLU A 546 -9.02 -2.48 -4.72
CA GLU A 546 -8.18 -1.28 -4.66
C GLU A 546 -7.51 -0.95 -6.00
N THR A 547 -6.17 -0.98 -6.05
CA THR A 547 -5.37 -0.71 -7.25
C THR A 547 -4.60 -1.92 -7.80
N PHE A 548 -4.92 -3.13 -7.34
CA PHE A 548 -4.21 -4.35 -7.74
C PHE A 548 -2.67 -4.29 -7.56
N ASP A 549 -2.20 -3.66 -6.48
CA ASP A 549 -0.77 -3.45 -6.20
C ASP A 549 0.03 -4.73 -5.89
N VAL A 550 -0.63 -5.89 -5.85
CA VAL A 550 0.01 -7.21 -5.81
C VAL A 550 0.69 -7.60 -7.12
N THR A 551 0.33 -6.93 -8.22
CA THR A 551 0.89 -7.16 -9.56
C THR A 551 2.43 -7.11 -9.59
N LYS A 552 3.05 -6.28 -8.75
CA LYS A 552 4.52 -6.23 -8.63
C LYS A 552 5.15 -7.56 -8.19
N TYR A 553 4.42 -8.45 -7.53
CA TYR A 553 4.95 -9.75 -7.08
C TYR A 553 4.83 -10.86 -8.14
N LEU A 554 4.19 -10.59 -9.28
CA LEU A 554 3.80 -11.62 -10.24
C LEU A 554 4.72 -11.68 -11.45
N ASP A 555 5.18 -12.85 -11.83
CA ASP A 555 5.83 -13.05 -13.12
C ASP A 555 4.88 -12.63 -14.25
N TYR A 556 3.62 -13.06 -14.20
CA TYR A 556 2.54 -12.60 -15.05
C TYR A 556 1.15 -12.84 -14.42
N VAL A 557 0.13 -12.22 -15.00
CA VAL A 557 -1.29 -12.44 -14.68
C VAL A 557 -1.99 -13.14 -15.84
N ASN A 558 -2.79 -14.16 -15.52
CA ASN A 558 -3.78 -14.74 -16.42
C ASN A 558 -5.13 -14.09 -16.12
N ILE A 559 -5.62 -13.20 -16.98
CA ILE A 559 -6.94 -12.59 -16.76
C ILE A 559 -8.03 -13.57 -17.20
N MET A 560 -8.98 -13.87 -16.32
CA MET A 560 -10.13 -14.72 -16.63
C MET A 560 -11.17 -13.93 -17.41
N SER A 561 -10.83 -13.54 -18.64
CA SER A 561 -11.70 -12.78 -19.56
C SER A 561 -12.75 -13.65 -20.28
N TYR A 562 -13.33 -14.57 -19.49
CA TYR A 562 -14.44 -15.44 -19.80
C TYR A 562 -15.35 -15.50 -18.56
N ASP A 563 -16.49 -16.19 -18.65
CA ASP A 563 -17.54 -16.14 -17.63
C ASP A 563 -17.99 -14.69 -17.34
N LEU A 564 -17.98 -13.84 -18.37
CA LEU A 564 -18.52 -12.47 -18.31
C LEU A 564 -20.05 -12.47 -18.27
N HIS A 565 -20.66 -13.44 -18.96
CA HIS A 565 -22.10 -13.72 -18.96
C HIS A 565 -22.35 -15.22 -18.86
N GLY A 566 -23.36 -15.60 -18.09
CA GLY A 566 -23.75 -16.98 -17.88
C GLY A 566 -25.05 -17.11 -17.09
N ALA A 567 -25.55 -18.35 -16.96
CA ALA A 567 -26.87 -18.63 -16.40
C ALA A 567 -27.08 -18.27 -14.92
N TRP A 568 -26.05 -17.78 -14.22
CA TRP A 568 -26.21 -17.20 -12.88
C TRP A 568 -27.08 -15.94 -12.88
N ASN A 569 -27.23 -15.26 -14.03
CA ASN A 569 -28.20 -14.18 -14.22
C ASN A 569 -29.06 -14.41 -15.48
N ASP A 570 -30.09 -13.58 -15.67
CA ASP A 570 -31.02 -13.69 -16.78
C ASP A 570 -30.65 -12.88 -18.03
N HIS A 571 -29.45 -12.30 -18.08
CA HIS A 571 -28.93 -11.53 -19.20
C HIS A 571 -28.20 -12.44 -20.19
N VAL A 572 -28.80 -12.66 -21.36
CA VAL A 572 -28.22 -13.55 -22.38
C VAL A 572 -27.14 -12.80 -23.15
N GLY A 573 -25.89 -13.27 -23.07
CA GLY A 573 -24.74 -12.56 -23.61
C GLY A 573 -23.55 -13.48 -23.95
N HIS A 574 -22.50 -12.86 -24.48
CA HIS A 574 -21.26 -13.56 -24.82
C HIS A 574 -20.47 -13.93 -23.55
N ASN A 575 -20.03 -15.18 -23.47
CA ASN A 575 -19.18 -15.68 -22.39
C ASN A 575 -17.85 -14.90 -22.29
N ALA A 576 -17.27 -14.56 -23.45
CA ALA A 576 -15.94 -13.96 -23.55
C ALA A 576 -15.85 -12.96 -24.72
N ALA A 577 -16.57 -11.85 -24.65
CA ALA A 577 -16.44 -10.79 -25.65
C ALA A 577 -15.03 -10.19 -25.65
N LEU A 578 -14.44 -9.97 -26.83
CA LEU A 578 -13.20 -9.21 -26.97
C LEU A 578 -13.43 -7.72 -26.70
N PHE A 579 -14.46 -7.14 -27.33
CA PHE A 579 -14.78 -5.72 -27.24
C PHE A 579 -16.21 -5.47 -26.79
N ASP A 580 -16.44 -4.26 -26.26
CA ASP A 580 -17.78 -3.74 -26.04
C ASP A 580 -18.52 -3.49 -27.38
N THR A 581 -19.84 -3.66 -27.37
CA THR A 581 -20.71 -3.45 -28.54
C THR A 581 -21.65 -2.24 -28.38
N GLY A 582 -21.65 -1.59 -27.22
CA GLY A 582 -22.62 -0.59 -26.80
C GLY A 582 -24.01 -1.15 -26.51
N LYS A 583 -24.15 -2.49 -26.49
CA LYS A 583 -25.45 -3.19 -26.43
C LYS A 583 -25.53 -4.24 -25.33
N ASP A 584 -24.53 -4.33 -24.45
CA ASP A 584 -24.55 -5.28 -23.34
C ASP A 584 -25.80 -5.03 -22.48
N SER A 585 -26.66 -6.05 -22.39
CA SER A 585 -27.98 -5.92 -21.76
C SER A 585 -27.89 -5.71 -20.24
N GLU A 586 -26.83 -6.19 -19.61
CA GLU A 586 -26.58 -6.03 -18.18
C GLU A 586 -26.07 -4.62 -17.89
N LEU A 587 -25.07 -4.15 -18.64
CA LEU A 587 -24.56 -2.79 -18.51
C LEU A 587 -25.64 -1.74 -18.82
N ALA A 588 -26.51 -2.01 -19.80
CA ALA A 588 -27.66 -1.16 -20.10
C ALA A 588 -28.67 -1.10 -18.95
N GLN A 589 -28.99 -2.23 -18.30
CA GLN A 589 -29.89 -2.27 -17.15
C GLN A 589 -29.39 -1.43 -15.97
N TRP A 590 -28.07 -1.41 -15.78
CA TRP A 590 -27.40 -0.60 -14.76
C TRP A 590 -27.10 0.84 -15.19
N ASN A 591 -27.57 1.24 -16.37
CA ASN A 591 -27.38 2.57 -16.96
C ASN A 591 -25.90 2.98 -17.05
N VAL A 592 -24.99 2.02 -17.29
CA VAL A 592 -23.55 2.30 -17.43
C VAL A 592 -23.30 3.21 -18.63
N TYR A 593 -23.82 2.84 -19.81
CA TYR A 593 -23.68 3.64 -21.02
C TYR A 593 -24.33 5.03 -20.93
N GLY A 594 -25.43 5.17 -20.18
CA GLY A 594 -26.17 6.43 -20.05
C GLY A 594 -25.67 7.36 -18.95
N THR A 595 -24.82 6.88 -18.04
CA THR A 595 -24.30 7.68 -16.94
C THR A 595 -23.04 8.41 -17.39
N ALA A 596 -23.12 9.74 -17.56
CA ALA A 596 -22.05 10.57 -18.13
C ALA A 596 -20.66 10.38 -17.48
N ALA A 597 -20.62 10.04 -16.20
CA ALA A 597 -19.36 9.82 -15.48
C ALA A 597 -18.57 8.59 -15.98
N TYR A 598 -19.24 7.59 -16.57
CA TYR A 598 -18.62 6.42 -17.18
C TYR A 598 -18.15 6.68 -18.62
N GLY A 599 -18.43 7.85 -19.20
CA GLY A 599 -17.93 8.22 -20.53
C GLY A 599 -18.35 7.27 -21.66
N GLY A 600 -19.44 6.52 -21.50
CA GLY A 600 -19.88 5.50 -22.46
C GLY A 600 -19.04 4.22 -22.48
N ILE A 601 -18.06 4.07 -21.59
CA ILE A 601 -17.18 2.89 -21.52
C ILE A 601 -17.92 1.68 -20.95
N GLY A 602 -18.08 0.63 -21.75
CA GLY A 602 -18.53 -0.69 -21.31
C GLY A 602 -17.37 -1.59 -20.88
N TYR A 603 -17.49 -2.26 -19.74
CA TYR A 603 -16.37 -2.95 -19.08
C TYR A 603 -16.44 -4.49 -19.04
N LEU A 604 -17.54 -5.11 -19.52
CA LEU A 604 -17.66 -6.57 -19.57
C LEU A 604 -17.08 -7.14 -20.87
N ASN A 605 -15.77 -6.95 -21.07
CA ASN A 605 -15.04 -7.45 -22.22
C ASN A 605 -13.53 -7.59 -21.94
N THR A 606 -12.85 -8.36 -22.78
CA THR A 606 -11.43 -8.69 -22.66
C THR A 606 -10.52 -7.47 -22.79
N ASP A 607 -10.81 -6.56 -23.74
CA ASP A 607 -10.02 -5.36 -24.00
C ASP A 607 -9.98 -4.43 -22.78
N TRP A 608 -11.14 -4.17 -22.17
CA TRP A 608 -11.21 -3.37 -20.94
C TRP A 608 -10.38 -3.98 -19.80
N ALA A 609 -10.47 -5.30 -19.60
CA ALA A 609 -9.71 -5.99 -18.56
C ALA A 609 -8.19 -5.95 -18.82
N TYR A 610 -7.75 -6.12 -20.07
CA TYR A 610 -6.35 -5.91 -20.45
C TYR A 610 -5.88 -4.50 -20.10
N HIS A 611 -6.66 -3.49 -20.51
CA HIS A 611 -6.34 -2.09 -20.25
C HIS A 611 -6.32 -1.76 -18.74
N TYR A 612 -7.17 -2.40 -17.94
CA TYR A 612 -7.10 -2.31 -16.47
C TYR A 612 -5.73 -2.72 -15.95
N PHE A 613 -5.22 -3.90 -16.33
CA PHE A 613 -3.93 -4.43 -15.84
C PHE A 613 -2.71 -3.71 -16.43
N ARG A 614 -2.86 -3.03 -17.58
CA ARG A 614 -1.78 -2.16 -18.08
C ARG A 614 -1.43 -1.05 -17.10
N GLY A 615 -2.38 -0.64 -16.26
CA GLY A 615 -2.16 0.36 -15.20
C GLY A 615 -0.96 0.10 -14.29
N SER A 616 -0.58 -1.14 -14.06
CA SER A 616 0.54 -1.50 -13.15
C SER A 616 1.56 -2.50 -13.72
N MET A 617 1.36 -3.01 -14.94
CA MET A 617 2.22 -4.06 -15.52
C MET A 617 2.47 -3.85 -17.01
N PRO A 618 3.65 -4.25 -17.54
CA PRO A 618 3.89 -4.26 -18.98
C PRO A 618 2.96 -5.25 -19.68
N ALA A 619 2.63 -5.00 -20.95
CA ALA A 619 1.74 -5.86 -21.74
C ALA A 619 2.18 -7.34 -21.75
N GLY A 620 3.48 -7.57 -21.81
CA GLY A 620 4.14 -8.87 -21.78
C GLY A 620 3.98 -9.69 -20.50
N ARG A 621 3.54 -9.06 -19.39
CA ARG A 621 3.21 -9.75 -18.13
C ARG A 621 1.70 -9.98 -17.97
N ILE A 622 0.91 -9.76 -19.03
CA ILE A 622 -0.53 -9.99 -19.07
C ILE A 622 -0.82 -11.06 -20.11
N ASN A 623 -1.67 -12.03 -19.78
CA ASN A 623 -2.21 -13.01 -20.73
C ASN A 623 -3.74 -12.98 -20.70
N ILE A 624 -4.39 -12.85 -21.85
CA ILE A 624 -5.87 -12.89 -21.92
C ILE A 624 -6.39 -14.32 -21.77
N GLY A 625 -7.55 -14.48 -21.17
CA GLY A 625 -8.23 -15.77 -21.02
C GLY A 625 -9.25 -16.01 -22.12
N VAL A 626 -9.30 -17.23 -22.67
CA VAL A 626 -10.37 -17.67 -23.59
C VAL A 626 -11.01 -18.99 -23.14
N PRO A 627 -12.34 -19.18 -23.29
CA PRO A 627 -13.01 -20.38 -22.84
C PRO A 627 -13.02 -21.44 -23.94
N TYR A 628 -12.63 -22.67 -23.62
CA TYR A 628 -12.83 -23.86 -24.45
C TYR A 628 -14.12 -24.61 -24.07
N TYR A 629 -15.11 -23.85 -23.63
CA TYR A 629 -16.41 -24.34 -23.21
C TYR A 629 -17.48 -23.29 -23.48
N THR A 630 -18.73 -23.73 -23.41
CA THR A 630 -19.90 -22.87 -23.58
C THR A 630 -20.50 -22.43 -22.25
N ARG A 631 -21.25 -21.33 -22.28
CA ARG A 631 -22.27 -20.99 -21.29
C ARG A 631 -23.59 -20.76 -22.02
N GLY A 632 -24.72 -21.06 -21.40
CA GLY A 632 -25.99 -20.99 -22.13
C GLY A 632 -27.27 -21.02 -21.32
N TRP A 633 -28.33 -20.56 -21.97
CA TRP A 633 -29.67 -20.40 -21.42
C TRP A 633 -30.70 -21.09 -22.30
N GLN A 634 -31.82 -21.46 -21.69
CA GLN A 634 -33.03 -21.95 -22.36
C GLN A 634 -34.24 -21.07 -22.07
N GLY A 635 -35.26 -21.13 -22.92
CA GLY A 635 -36.44 -20.27 -22.80
C GLY A 635 -36.11 -18.79 -23.04
N VAL A 636 -35.11 -18.50 -23.87
CA VAL A 636 -34.68 -17.14 -24.19
C VAL A 636 -35.79 -16.37 -24.90
N THR A 637 -35.98 -15.11 -24.51
CA THR A 637 -36.94 -14.18 -25.11
C THR A 637 -36.27 -12.86 -25.49
N GLY A 638 -36.72 -12.23 -26.59
CA GLY A 638 -36.11 -11.01 -27.10
C GLY A 638 -34.72 -11.23 -27.70
N GLY A 639 -33.98 -10.12 -27.90
CA GLY A 639 -32.66 -10.15 -28.52
C GLY A 639 -32.66 -10.42 -30.02
N GLU A 640 -31.47 -10.51 -30.60
CA GLU A 640 -31.24 -10.90 -31.99
C GLU A 640 -30.65 -12.31 -32.03
N ASN A 641 -31.44 -13.30 -32.48
CA ASN A 641 -31.10 -14.72 -32.34
C ASN A 641 -30.67 -15.09 -30.90
N GLY A 642 -31.41 -14.55 -29.92
CA GLY A 642 -31.19 -14.72 -28.49
C GLY A 642 -30.15 -13.77 -27.88
N LEU A 643 -29.20 -13.24 -28.65
CA LEU A 643 -28.17 -12.34 -28.13
C LEU A 643 -28.78 -11.05 -27.59
N TRP A 644 -28.37 -10.66 -26.37
CA TRP A 644 -28.93 -9.54 -25.60
C TRP A 644 -30.41 -9.69 -25.25
N GLY A 645 -30.93 -10.91 -25.33
CA GLY A 645 -32.24 -11.30 -24.82
C GLY A 645 -32.25 -11.52 -23.31
N ARG A 646 -33.37 -12.07 -22.82
CA ARG A 646 -33.57 -12.42 -21.41
C ARG A 646 -34.03 -13.85 -21.24
N ALA A 647 -33.53 -14.52 -20.21
CA ALA A 647 -33.88 -15.89 -19.89
C ALA A 647 -33.91 -16.08 -18.37
N ALA A 648 -34.92 -15.51 -17.70
CA ALA A 648 -35.09 -15.67 -16.26
C ALA A 648 -35.62 -17.07 -15.94
N LEU A 649 -35.12 -17.69 -14.86
CA LEU A 649 -35.67 -18.93 -14.34
C LEU A 649 -37.19 -18.76 -14.08
N PRO A 650 -38.07 -19.65 -14.60
CA PRO A 650 -39.52 -19.47 -14.48
C PRO A 650 -40.00 -19.31 -13.03
N ASN A 651 -39.35 -19.98 -12.10
CA ASN A 651 -39.58 -19.83 -10.67
C ASN A 651 -38.33 -19.28 -9.96
N GLN A 652 -38.30 -17.97 -9.70
CA GLN A 652 -37.18 -17.31 -9.00
C GLN A 652 -37.00 -17.79 -7.54
N SER A 653 -37.96 -18.50 -6.95
CA SER A 653 -37.76 -19.12 -5.63
C SER A 653 -36.88 -20.39 -5.68
N GLU A 654 -36.58 -20.89 -6.87
CA GLU A 654 -35.71 -22.04 -7.13
C GLU A 654 -34.30 -21.64 -7.57
N CYS A 655 -33.95 -20.34 -7.50
CA CYS A 655 -32.60 -19.89 -7.80
C CYS A 655 -31.55 -20.62 -6.95
N ALA A 656 -30.42 -20.94 -7.58
CA ALA A 656 -29.26 -21.45 -6.87
C ALA A 656 -28.78 -20.41 -5.85
N ALA A 657 -28.18 -20.87 -4.75
CA ALA A 657 -27.64 -19.97 -3.73
C ALA A 657 -26.68 -18.95 -4.37
N GLY A 658 -26.73 -17.69 -3.92
CA GLY A 658 -25.94 -16.60 -4.49
C GLY A 658 -26.47 -16.00 -5.80
N THR A 659 -27.52 -16.57 -6.40
CA THR A 659 -28.15 -16.05 -7.62
C THR A 659 -29.54 -15.48 -7.33
N GLY A 660 -30.00 -14.52 -8.14
CA GLY A 660 -31.31 -13.89 -7.96
C GLY A 660 -31.42 -13.01 -6.69
N GLU A 661 -30.30 -12.59 -6.09
CA GLU A 661 -30.30 -11.73 -4.90
C GLU A 661 -30.45 -10.26 -5.29
N GLY A 662 -31.53 -9.61 -4.84
CA GLY A 662 -31.79 -8.16 -5.00
C GLY A 662 -32.96 -7.82 -5.92
N GLU A 663 -33.41 -6.55 -5.91
CA GLU A 663 -34.66 -6.14 -6.59
C GLU A 663 -34.61 -6.19 -8.12
N LYS A 664 -33.40 -6.18 -8.71
CA LYS A 664 -33.18 -6.14 -10.17
C LYS A 664 -32.42 -7.36 -10.71
N ASN A 665 -32.14 -8.34 -9.86
CA ASN A 665 -31.34 -9.51 -10.21
C ASN A 665 -32.23 -10.73 -10.24
N ASN A 666 -32.43 -11.29 -11.43
CA ASN A 666 -33.04 -12.60 -11.58
C ASN A 666 -31.94 -13.63 -11.84
N CYS A 667 -32.07 -14.85 -11.31
CA CYS A 667 -31.24 -15.95 -11.77
C CYS A 667 -31.70 -16.41 -13.16
N GLY A 668 -30.75 -16.88 -13.96
CA GLY A 668 -30.99 -17.34 -15.32
C GLY A 668 -31.60 -18.73 -15.39
N HIS A 669 -32.30 -18.99 -16.49
CA HIS A 669 -32.78 -20.31 -16.86
C HIS A 669 -31.70 -21.01 -17.68
N GLY A 670 -30.72 -21.60 -17.00
CA GLY A 670 -29.62 -22.30 -17.66
C GLY A 670 -30.11 -23.47 -18.52
N ALA A 671 -29.46 -23.68 -19.66
CA ALA A 671 -29.75 -24.84 -20.51
C ALA A 671 -29.34 -26.15 -19.81
N ILE A 672 -30.03 -27.25 -20.11
CA ILE A 672 -29.90 -28.57 -19.47
C ILE A 672 -29.81 -29.70 -20.52
N GLY A 673 -29.51 -30.92 -20.07
CA GLY A 673 -29.46 -32.14 -20.87
C GLY A 673 -28.37 -32.08 -21.93
N ILE A 674 -28.72 -32.32 -23.19
CA ILE A 674 -27.76 -32.26 -24.31
C ILE A 674 -27.15 -30.86 -24.49
N ASP A 675 -27.77 -29.81 -23.96
CA ASP A 675 -27.20 -28.46 -24.02
C ASP A 675 -26.24 -28.16 -22.85
N ASN A 676 -25.95 -29.13 -21.97
CA ASN A 676 -25.23 -28.92 -20.72
C ASN A 676 -24.48 -30.20 -20.27
N MET A 677 -23.76 -30.83 -21.19
CA MET A 677 -23.12 -32.13 -20.97
C MET A 677 -21.98 -32.09 -19.92
N TRP A 678 -21.32 -30.94 -19.72
CA TRP A 678 -20.35 -30.70 -18.66
C TRP A 678 -21.01 -29.99 -17.46
N HIS A 679 -22.14 -30.51 -17.01
CA HIS A 679 -22.81 -29.99 -15.82
C HIS A 679 -22.16 -30.46 -14.54
N ASP A 680 -22.28 -29.60 -13.52
CA ASP A 680 -22.19 -30.02 -12.13
C ASP A 680 -23.54 -30.57 -11.66
N THR A 681 -23.52 -31.29 -10.55
CA THR A 681 -24.74 -31.73 -9.87
C THR A 681 -24.91 -31.01 -8.54
N ASP A 682 -26.15 -30.73 -8.17
CA ASP A 682 -26.48 -30.28 -6.82
C ASP A 682 -26.18 -31.39 -5.78
N PRO A 683 -26.22 -31.11 -4.47
CA PRO A 683 -26.00 -32.13 -3.44
C PRO A 683 -27.00 -33.30 -3.43
N LYS A 684 -28.09 -33.23 -4.21
CA LYS A 684 -29.06 -34.33 -4.39
C LYS A 684 -28.77 -35.15 -5.65
N GLY A 685 -27.75 -34.77 -6.42
CA GLY A 685 -27.37 -35.40 -7.68
C GLY A 685 -28.18 -34.93 -8.90
N ASN A 686 -28.94 -33.83 -8.78
CA ASN A 686 -29.65 -33.26 -9.93
C ASN A 686 -28.71 -32.40 -10.76
N GLU A 687 -28.85 -32.45 -12.07
CA GLU A 687 -28.16 -31.55 -13.00
C GLU A 687 -28.40 -30.08 -12.65
N MET A 688 -27.32 -29.28 -12.63
CA MET A 688 -27.40 -27.83 -12.55
C MET A 688 -27.35 -27.20 -13.95
N GLY A 689 -28.42 -26.53 -14.36
CA GLY A 689 -28.52 -25.89 -15.66
C GLY A 689 -27.55 -24.71 -15.80
N ALA A 690 -26.65 -24.80 -16.78
CA ALA A 690 -25.66 -23.76 -17.06
C ALA A 690 -25.33 -23.58 -18.55
N GLY A 691 -25.81 -24.49 -19.41
CA GLY A 691 -25.42 -24.54 -20.80
C GLY A 691 -23.92 -24.82 -21.01
N SER A 692 -23.30 -25.59 -20.11
CA SER A 692 -21.88 -25.89 -20.06
C SER A 692 -21.54 -27.11 -20.90
N ASN A 693 -20.80 -26.91 -21.99
CA ASN A 693 -20.35 -27.96 -22.88
C ASN A 693 -18.91 -27.72 -23.31
N PRO A 694 -18.13 -28.75 -23.60
CA PRO A 694 -16.89 -28.58 -24.33
C PRO A 694 -17.15 -28.09 -25.75
N MET A 695 -16.18 -27.42 -26.35
CA MET A 695 -16.33 -26.90 -27.71
C MET A 695 -16.50 -28.00 -28.77
N TRP A 696 -15.91 -29.19 -28.59
CA TRP A 696 -16.18 -30.31 -29.49
C TRP A 696 -17.66 -30.75 -29.48
N HIS A 697 -18.33 -30.72 -28.34
CA HIS A 697 -19.76 -31.02 -28.26
C HIS A 697 -20.59 -29.92 -28.94
N ALA A 698 -20.29 -28.65 -28.67
CA ALA A 698 -20.96 -27.53 -29.32
C ALA A 698 -20.80 -27.58 -30.86
N LYS A 699 -19.62 -27.97 -31.36
CA LYS A 699 -19.41 -28.19 -32.80
C LYS A 699 -20.25 -29.35 -33.35
N ASN A 700 -20.46 -30.42 -32.58
CA ASN A 700 -21.39 -31.48 -32.98
C ASN A 700 -22.85 -30.99 -32.99
N LEU A 701 -23.27 -30.19 -32.01
CA LEU A 701 -24.60 -29.56 -32.02
C LEU A 701 -24.80 -28.70 -33.27
N GLU A 702 -23.81 -27.87 -33.62
CA GLU A 702 -23.79 -27.05 -34.85
C GLU A 702 -24.07 -27.90 -36.11
N LYS A 703 -23.54 -29.13 -36.15
CA LYS A 703 -23.68 -30.05 -37.29
C LYS A 703 -24.81 -31.06 -37.15
N GLY A 704 -25.57 -31.04 -36.07
CA GLY A 704 -26.64 -32.01 -35.80
C GLY A 704 -26.11 -33.44 -35.57
N ILE A 705 -24.95 -33.58 -34.95
CA ILE A 705 -24.30 -34.86 -34.64
C ILE A 705 -24.58 -35.23 -33.18
N TRP A 706 -25.03 -36.47 -32.93
CA TRP A 706 -25.30 -37.00 -31.58
C TRP A 706 -24.04 -37.20 -30.73
N GLY A 707 -22.97 -37.70 -31.37
CA GLY A 707 -21.68 -38.00 -30.73
C GLY A 707 -21.62 -39.41 -30.14
N SER A 708 -20.53 -40.13 -30.43
CA SER A 708 -20.29 -41.48 -29.90
C SER A 708 -19.99 -41.52 -28.39
N TYR A 709 -19.70 -40.35 -27.81
CA TYR A 709 -19.40 -40.16 -26.38
C TYR A 709 -20.64 -40.03 -25.49
N ALA A 710 -21.85 -39.96 -26.06
CA ALA A 710 -23.07 -39.64 -25.31
C ALA A 710 -23.31 -40.54 -24.09
N ASP A 711 -23.08 -41.85 -24.24
CA ASP A 711 -23.24 -42.83 -23.15
C ASP A 711 -22.27 -42.58 -21.98
N ALA A 712 -21.04 -42.13 -22.27
CA ALA A 712 -20.02 -41.83 -21.25
C ALA A 712 -20.42 -40.63 -20.38
N TYR A 713 -21.24 -39.72 -20.93
CA TYR A 713 -21.83 -38.57 -20.24
C TYR A 713 -23.28 -38.82 -19.80
N LYS A 714 -23.75 -40.06 -19.88
CA LYS A 714 -25.07 -40.51 -19.40
C LYS A 714 -26.27 -39.80 -20.05
N LEU A 715 -26.13 -39.34 -21.29
CA LEU A 715 -27.25 -38.77 -22.05
C LEU A 715 -28.24 -39.89 -22.43
N ASP A 716 -29.52 -39.75 -22.06
CA ASP A 716 -30.58 -40.73 -22.30
C ASP A 716 -31.76 -40.10 -23.07
N PRO A 717 -31.64 -39.94 -24.41
CA PRO A 717 -32.68 -39.31 -25.22
C PRO A 717 -33.97 -40.13 -25.31
N VAL A 718 -33.98 -41.37 -24.81
CA VAL A 718 -35.18 -42.22 -24.80
C VAL A 718 -36.07 -41.87 -23.62
N ASN A 719 -35.47 -41.65 -22.45
CA ASN A 719 -36.22 -41.43 -21.21
C ASN A 719 -36.17 -39.98 -20.71
N ASP A 720 -35.19 -39.19 -21.16
CA ASP A 720 -35.05 -37.77 -20.84
C ASP A 720 -35.26 -36.89 -22.10
N PRO A 721 -36.38 -36.13 -22.18
CA PRO A 721 -36.63 -35.22 -23.28
C PRO A 721 -35.62 -34.08 -23.43
N SER A 722 -34.88 -33.73 -22.37
CA SER A 722 -33.84 -32.69 -22.42
C SER A 722 -32.58 -33.15 -23.15
N ASP A 723 -32.34 -34.46 -23.17
CA ASP A 723 -31.22 -35.08 -23.89
C ASP A 723 -31.49 -35.26 -25.38
N VAL A 724 -32.72 -35.06 -25.85
CA VAL A 724 -33.05 -35.24 -27.27
C VAL A 724 -32.42 -34.13 -28.13
N LEU A 725 -31.58 -34.53 -29.08
CA LEU A 725 -31.09 -33.65 -30.14
C LEU A 725 -32.25 -33.29 -31.09
N ARG A 726 -32.76 -32.06 -30.96
CA ARG A 726 -33.86 -31.55 -31.80
C ARG A 726 -33.68 -30.07 -32.15
N GLY A 727 -34.38 -29.63 -33.19
CA GLY A 727 -34.19 -28.32 -33.78
C GLY A 727 -32.86 -28.21 -34.55
N THR A 728 -32.42 -26.98 -34.78
CA THR A 728 -31.16 -26.69 -35.49
C THR A 728 -30.39 -25.65 -34.70
N TYR A 729 -29.14 -25.96 -34.38
CA TYR A 729 -28.22 -25.04 -33.71
C TYR A 729 -27.52 -24.19 -34.77
N THR A 730 -28.08 -23.02 -35.03
CA THR A 730 -27.54 -22.11 -36.05
C THR A 730 -26.39 -21.34 -35.45
N ARG A 731 -25.19 -21.48 -36.03
CA ARG A 731 -24.04 -20.63 -35.68
C ARG A 731 -24.26 -19.19 -36.12
N ASN A 732 -24.01 -18.26 -35.21
CA ASN A 732 -23.97 -16.82 -35.43
C ASN A 732 -22.62 -16.28 -34.96
N TYR A 733 -22.27 -15.06 -35.38
CA TYR A 733 -21.01 -14.42 -35.03
C TYR A 733 -21.19 -12.89 -34.95
N ASP A 734 -20.82 -12.30 -33.82
CA ASP A 734 -20.77 -10.85 -33.64
C ASP A 734 -19.35 -10.39 -33.98
N SER A 735 -19.21 -9.65 -35.07
CA SER A 735 -17.90 -9.18 -35.54
C SER A 735 -17.32 -8.04 -34.71
N VAL A 736 -18.14 -7.34 -33.92
CA VAL A 736 -17.66 -6.29 -33.00
C VAL A 736 -17.18 -6.95 -31.73
N ALA A 737 -18.00 -7.81 -31.11
CA ALA A 737 -17.60 -8.53 -29.89
C ALA A 737 -16.53 -9.60 -30.15
N VAL A 738 -16.35 -10.03 -31.41
CA VAL A 738 -15.47 -11.15 -31.80
C VAL A 738 -15.87 -12.43 -31.05
N ALA A 739 -17.17 -12.75 -31.09
CA ALA A 739 -17.75 -13.83 -30.30
C ALA A 739 -18.81 -14.63 -31.10
N PRO A 740 -18.63 -15.95 -31.28
CA PRO A 740 -19.64 -16.84 -31.87
C PRO A 740 -20.66 -17.31 -30.84
N TRP A 741 -21.84 -17.71 -31.31
CA TRP A 741 -22.81 -18.45 -30.50
C TRP A 741 -23.68 -19.38 -31.36
N LEU A 742 -24.32 -20.35 -30.72
CA LEU A 742 -25.37 -21.17 -31.32
C LEU A 742 -26.74 -20.69 -30.86
N TRP A 743 -27.67 -20.55 -31.81
CA TRP A 743 -29.08 -20.28 -31.55
C TRP A 743 -29.94 -21.43 -32.04
N ASN A 744 -30.70 -22.05 -31.14
CA ASN A 744 -31.73 -23.02 -31.47
C ASN A 744 -33.12 -22.40 -31.23
N ALA A 745 -33.72 -21.91 -32.31
CA ALA A 745 -35.01 -21.22 -32.28
C ALA A 745 -36.18 -22.12 -31.82
N GLU A 746 -36.12 -23.42 -32.07
CA GLU A 746 -37.17 -24.36 -31.66
C GLU A 746 -37.16 -24.56 -30.14
N LYS A 747 -35.97 -24.69 -29.56
CA LYS A 747 -35.78 -24.85 -28.11
C LYS A 747 -35.80 -23.50 -27.37
N GLY A 748 -35.57 -22.39 -28.07
CA GLY A 748 -35.28 -21.10 -27.45
C GLY A 748 -33.97 -21.16 -26.65
N VAL A 749 -32.96 -21.84 -27.17
CA VAL A 749 -31.67 -22.07 -26.50
C VAL A 749 -30.58 -21.23 -27.16
N PHE A 750 -29.82 -20.54 -26.32
CA PHE A 750 -28.61 -19.81 -26.68
C PHE A 750 -27.41 -20.46 -25.99
N LEU A 751 -26.37 -20.80 -26.77
CA LEU A 751 -25.08 -21.25 -26.25
C LEU A 751 -24.00 -20.30 -26.75
N SER A 752 -23.39 -19.51 -25.87
CA SER A 752 -22.16 -18.77 -26.22
C SER A 752 -21.05 -19.79 -26.48
N THR A 753 -20.31 -19.59 -27.56
CA THR A 753 -19.23 -20.49 -27.99
C THR A 753 -17.93 -19.74 -28.15
N GLU A 754 -16.83 -20.47 -28.34
CA GLU A 754 -15.56 -19.97 -28.82
C GLU A 754 -15.09 -20.91 -29.94
N ASP A 755 -14.57 -20.40 -31.06
CA ASP A 755 -14.06 -21.27 -32.09
C ASP A 755 -12.86 -20.69 -32.82
N LYS A 756 -12.37 -21.42 -33.84
CA LYS A 756 -11.17 -21.02 -34.57
C LYS A 756 -11.26 -19.59 -35.10
N GLN A 757 -12.44 -19.14 -35.53
CA GLN A 757 -12.59 -17.80 -36.10
C GLN A 757 -12.37 -16.70 -35.06
N SER A 758 -12.96 -16.81 -33.86
CA SER A 758 -12.73 -15.82 -32.79
C SER A 758 -11.32 -15.94 -32.22
N ILE A 759 -10.80 -17.16 -32.09
CA ILE A 759 -9.42 -17.40 -31.61
C ILE A 759 -8.38 -16.77 -32.55
N ASP A 760 -8.52 -16.92 -33.86
CA ASP A 760 -7.59 -16.31 -34.84
C ASP A 760 -7.53 -14.78 -34.64
N VAL A 761 -8.68 -14.12 -34.43
CA VAL A 761 -8.76 -12.65 -34.25
C VAL A 761 -8.26 -12.22 -32.88
N LYS A 762 -8.55 -12.98 -31.81
CA LYS A 762 -8.02 -12.70 -30.46
C LYS A 762 -6.50 -12.89 -30.39
N ALA A 763 -5.95 -13.85 -31.14
CA ALA A 763 -4.51 -14.02 -31.29
C ALA A 763 -3.87 -12.83 -32.03
N ASP A 764 -4.51 -12.33 -33.10
CA ASP A 764 -4.06 -11.11 -33.78
C ASP A 764 -4.09 -9.90 -32.83
N TYR A 765 -5.16 -9.74 -32.04
CA TYR A 765 -5.24 -8.70 -30.99
C TYR A 765 -4.09 -8.79 -29.98
N VAL A 766 -3.72 -9.98 -29.52
CA VAL A 766 -2.58 -10.19 -28.60
C VAL A 766 -1.25 -9.80 -29.23
N ILE A 767 -1.07 -10.07 -30.52
CA ILE A 767 0.13 -9.64 -31.26
C ILE A 767 0.16 -8.11 -31.37
N ASP A 768 -0.94 -7.51 -31.81
CA ASP A 768 -1.05 -6.07 -32.08
C ASP A 768 -0.92 -5.21 -30.82
N LYS A 769 -1.43 -5.68 -29.68
CA LYS A 769 -1.31 -5.02 -28.38
C LYS A 769 -0.04 -5.42 -27.61
N GLU A 770 0.83 -6.21 -28.24
CA GLU A 770 2.07 -6.73 -27.66
C GLU A 770 1.89 -7.46 -26.31
N ILE A 771 0.72 -8.10 -26.13
CA ILE A 771 0.34 -8.82 -24.92
C ILE A 771 1.20 -10.08 -24.78
N GLY A 772 1.45 -10.53 -23.54
CA GLY A 772 2.30 -11.68 -23.23
C GLY A 772 1.83 -13.00 -23.85
N GLY A 773 0.52 -13.23 -23.94
CA GLY A 773 -0.02 -14.43 -24.57
C GLY A 773 -1.51 -14.68 -24.30
N ILE A 774 -1.92 -15.94 -24.48
CA ILE A 774 -3.27 -16.43 -24.24
C ILE A 774 -3.23 -17.60 -23.25
N MET A 775 -4.11 -17.52 -22.26
CA MET A 775 -4.49 -18.60 -21.38
C MET A 775 -5.87 -19.14 -21.78
N PHE A 776 -6.10 -20.43 -21.60
CA PHE A 776 -7.43 -21.02 -21.81
C PHE A 776 -7.82 -22.05 -20.77
N TRP A 777 -9.12 -22.00 -20.43
CA TRP A 777 -9.81 -22.98 -19.60
C TRP A 777 -10.78 -23.79 -20.48
N GLU A 778 -10.69 -25.11 -20.59
CA GLU A 778 -9.61 -26.01 -20.17
C GLU A 778 -9.16 -26.87 -21.38
N LEU A 779 -7.98 -27.48 -21.29
CA LEU A 779 -7.37 -28.26 -22.38
C LEU A 779 -8.31 -29.31 -22.98
N ALA A 780 -9.09 -30.01 -22.17
CA ALA A 780 -10.02 -31.05 -22.61
C ALA A 780 -11.22 -30.51 -23.42
N GLY A 781 -11.40 -29.19 -23.48
CA GLY A 781 -12.50 -28.54 -24.17
C GLY A 781 -12.25 -28.29 -25.65
N ASP A 782 -10.98 -28.27 -26.07
CA ASP A 782 -10.61 -28.04 -27.48
C ASP A 782 -10.94 -29.27 -28.35
N TYR A 783 -11.05 -29.06 -29.66
CA TYR A 783 -11.61 -30.03 -30.58
C TYR A 783 -10.68 -30.40 -31.74
N ASN A 784 -10.94 -31.57 -32.30
CA ASN A 784 -10.54 -31.96 -33.65
C ASN A 784 -11.73 -32.64 -34.33
N CYS A 785 -11.81 -32.55 -35.66
CA CYS A 785 -12.72 -33.38 -36.43
C CYS A 785 -12.09 -34.75 -36.69
N TYR A 786 -12.78 -35.83 -36.32
CA TYR A 786 -12.33 -37.20 -36.56
C TYR A 786 -13.17 -37.87 -37.64
N VAL A 787 -12.52 -38.65 -38.49
CA VAL A 787 -13.19 -39.55 -39.44
C VAL A 787 -13.71 -40.77 -38.68
N LEU A 788 -14.97 -41.15 -38.94
CA LEU A 788 -15.57 -42.35 -38.38
C LEU A 788 -15.37 -43.56 -39.29
N ASP A 789 -15.04 -44.72 -38.70
CA ASP A 789 -15.06 -46.00 -39.41
C ASP A 789 -16.50 -46.54 -39.59
N ALA A 790 -16.62 -47.69 -40.24
CA ALA A 790 -17.93 -48.33 -40.48
C ALA A 790 -18.66 -48.76 -39.19
N ASN A 791 -17.97 -48.81 -38.05
CA ASN A 791 -18.53 -49.14 -36.74
C ASN A 791 -18.80 -47.89 -35.89
N GLY A 792 -18.53 -46.69 -36.41
CA GLY A 792 -18.68 -45.43 -35.68
C GLY A 792 -17.52 -45.10 -34.75
N ASN A 793 -16.35 -45.74 -34.89
CA ASN A 793 -15.16 -45.40 -34.10
C ASN A 793 -14.37 -44.27 -34.75
N ARG A 794 -13.87 -43.34 -33.93
CA ARG A 794 -12.94 -42.27 -34.33
C ARG A 794 -11.61 -42.89 -34.79
N THR A 795 -11.10 -42.45 -35.94
CA THR A 795 -9.87 -42.99 -36.55
C THR A 795 -8.79 -41.92 -36.75
N SER A 796 -8.84 -41.17 -37.84
CA SER A 796 -7.86 -40.12 -38.17
C SER A 796 -8.47 -38.73 -38.03
N ILE A 797 -7.62 -37.75 -37.69
CA ILE A 797 -8.00 -36.34 -37.67
C ILE A 797 -8.13 -35.81 -39.11
N ASP A 798 -9.26 -35.19 -39.42
CA ASP A 798 -9.47 -34.39 -40.62
C ASP A 798 -9.37 -32.89 -40.27
N THR A 799 -8.20 -32.31 -40.49
CA THR A 799 -7.93 -30.89 -40.23
C THR A 799 -8.72 -29.93 -41.11
N THR A 800 -9.40 -30.41 -42.16
CA THR A 800 -10.28 -29.60 -43.02
C THR A 800 -11.73 -29.57 -42.54
N GLU A 801 -12.04 -30.37 -41.50
CA GLU A 801 -13.36 -30.58 -40.91
C GLU A 801 -14.43 -31.10 -41.89
N GLN A 802 -14.05 -31.53 -43.11
CA GLN A 802 -14.99 -31.94 -44.14
C GLN A 802 -15.70 -33.24 -43.79
N ALA A 803 -15.04 -34.17 -43.08
CA ALA A 803 -15.66 -35.39 -42.59
C ALA A 803 -16.85 -35.07 -41.68
N CYS A 804 -16.67 -34.16 -40.71
CA CYS A 804 -17.73 -33.75 -39.79
C CYS A 804 -18.82 -32.94 -40.49
N ASN A 805 -18.46 -32.05 -41.42
CA ASN A 805 -19.43 -31.29 -42.23
C ASN A 805 -20.28 -32.16 -43.16
N SER A 806 -19.77 -33.32 -43.59
CA SER A 806 -20.47 -34.24 -44.51
C SER A 806 -21.17 -35.42 -43.80
N GLY A 807 -21.15 -35.45 -42.47
CA GLY A 807 -21.75 -36.52 -41.67
C GLY A 807 -20.96 -37.84 -41.64
N ASN A 808 -19.70 -37.82 -42.11
CA ASN A 808 -18.78 -38.97 -42.08
C ASN A 808 -17.78 -38.90 -40.91
N GLY A 809 -17.96 -37.93 -40.02
CA GLY A 809 -17.06 -37.64 -38.92
C GLY A 809 -17.81 -37.06 -37.73
N GLU A 810 -17.12 -36.93 -36.60
CA GLU A 810 -17.60 -36.22 -35.42
C GLU A 810 -16.47 -35.41 -34.79
N PHE A 811 -16.82 -34.36 -34.05
CA PHE A 811 -15.88 -33.61 -33.23
C PHE A 811 -15.69 -34.30 -31.88
N HIS A 812 -14.45 -34.35 -31.40
CA HIS A 812 -14.10 -34.77 -30.03
C HIS A 812 -12.84 -34.02 -29.58
N MET A 813 -12.35 -34.30 -28.37
CA MET A 813 -11.13 -33.74 -27.78
C MET A 813 -9.99 -33.66 -28.80
N GLY A 814 -9.35 -32.51 -28.86
CA GLY A 814 -8.30 -32.20 -29.83
C GLY A 814 -7.57 -30.91 -29.50
N ASN A 815 -7.07 -30.22 -30.52
CA ASN A 815 -6.21 -29.05 -30.33
C ASN A 815 -6.35 -28.01 -31.46
N THR A 816 -7.51 -27.91 -32.12
CA THR A 816 -7.70 -26.99 -33.25
C THR A 816 -7.51 -25.54 -32.85
N MET A 817 -8.07 -25.12 -31.70
CA MET A 817 -7.94 -23.74 -31.22
C MET A 817 -6.54 -23.47 -30.65
N THR A 818 -5.96 -24.40 -29.88
CA THR A 818 -4.60 -24.26 -29.35
C THR A 818 -3.58 -24.18 -30.49
N LYS A 819 -3.75 -25.01 -31.53
CA LYS A 819 -2.93 -24.94 -32.73
C LYS A 819 -3.09 -23.62 -33.46
N ALA A 820 -4.30 -23.06 -33.54
CA ALA A 820 -4.53 -21.77 -34.17
C ALA A 820 -3.78 -20.64 -33.44
N ILE A 821 -3.80 -20.65 -32.10
CA ILE A 821 -3.01 -19.72 -31.27
C ILE A 821 -1.52 -19.90 -31.55
N TYR A 822 -1.00 -21.12 -31.46
CA TYR A 822 0.41 -21.42 -31.70
C TYR A 822 0.87 -20.97 -33.09
N ASP A 823 0.11 -21.31 -34.15
CA ASP A 823 0.47 -20.98 -35.52
C ASP A 823 0.55 -19.46 -35.75
N LYS A 824 -0.34 -18.69 -35.11
CA LYS A 824 -0.31 -17.21 -35.13
C LYS A 824 0.91 -16.67 -34.38
N PHE A 825 1.16 -17.18 -33.18
CA PHE A 825 2.23 -16.71 -32.31
C PHE A 825 3.61 -17.07 -32.81
N LYS A 826 3.78 -18.17 -33.53
CA LYS A 826 5.08 -18.59 -34.09
C LYS A 826 5.81 -17.51 -34.89
N SER A 827 5.06 -16.60 -35.51
CA SER A 827 5.60 -15.47 -36.29
C SER A 827 5.43 -14.10 -35.62
N ALA A 828 5.00 -14.05 -34.36
CA ALA A 828 4.80 -12.79 -33.65
C ALA A 828 6.13 -12.09 -33.38
N THR A 829 6.14 -10.76 -33.44
CA THR A 829 7.21 -9.92 -32.87
C THR A 829 7.33 -10.18 -31.36
N PRO A 830 8.43 -9.88 -30.68
CA PRO A 830 8.50 -9.96 -29.20
C PRO A 830 7.41 -9.12 -28.51
N TYR A 831 7.04 -9.48 -27.28
CA TYR A 831 5.99 -8.76 -26.54
C TYR A 831 6.55 -7.50 -25.88
N GLY A 832 5.65 -6.60 -25.49
CA GLY A 832 5.97 -5.34 -24.84
C GLY A 832 6.42 -5.60 -23.41
N ASN A 833 7.60 -5.11 -23.03
CA ASN A 833 8.25 -5.46 -21.76
C ASN A 833 8.46 -4.25 -20.84
N LYS A 834 7.78 -3.13 -21.09
CA LYS A 834 7.85 -1.91 -20.28
C LYS A 834 6.48 -1.46 -19.78
N VAL A 835 6.41 -1.04 -18.52
CA VAL A 835 5.22 -0.37 -17.95
C VAL A 835 5.04 0.99 -18.62
N ALA A 836 6.13 1.73 -18.73
CA ALA A 836 6.20 3.05 -19.34
C ALA A 836 5.72 3.04 -20.79
N THR A 837 4.88 4.02 -21.12
CA THR A 837 4.33 4.22 -22.46
C THR A 837 5.08 5.30 -23.25
N GLY A 838 5.91 6.10 -22.57
CA GLY A 838 6.69 7.19 -23.13
C GLY A 838 8.12 7.24 -22.63
N ALA A 839 8.79 8.37 -22.84
CA ALA A 839 10.14 8.59 -22.36
C ALA A 839 10.18 8.60 -20.83
N ILE A 840 11.12 7.84 -20.26
CA ILE A 840 11.41 7.88 -18.82
C ILE A 840 12.45 9.01 -18.61
N PRO A 841 12.27 9.89 -17.62
CA PRO A 841 13.29 10.86 -17.24
C PRO A 841 14.66 10.23 -17.00
N THR A 842 15.74 10.99 -17.16
CA THR A 842 17.11 10.49 -17.01
C THR A 842 17.63 10.49 -15.58
N GLU A 843 16.94 11.19 -14.68
CA GLU A 843 17.24 11.28 -13.25
C GLU A 843 15.95 11.01 -12.45
N ALA A 844 16.10 10.58 -11.20
CA ALA A 844 14.98 10.30 -10.30
C ALA A 844 15.05 11.11 -9.01
N LEU A 845 13.91 11.39 -8.39
CA LEU A 845 13.81 11.92 -7.03
C LEU A 845 13.25 10.87 -6.08
N ASP A 846 13.72 10.89 -4.83
CA ASP A 846 13.20 10.03 -3.77
C ASP A 846 11.91 10.63 -3.21
N ILE A 847 10.80 10.30 -3.87
CA ILE A 847 9.45 10.62 -3.43
C ILE A 847 8.69 9.31 -3.32
N ALA A 848 8.21 8.98 -2.12
CA ALA A 848 7.41 7.79 -1.91
C ALA A 848 5.93 8.06 -2.21
N VAL A 849 5.25 7.08 -2.79
CA VAL A 849 3.81 7.13 -3.06
C VAL A 849 3.10 5.97 -2.39
N SER A 850 1.99 6.25 -1.73
CA SER A 850 1.04 5.23 -1.28
C SER A 850 -0.37 5.60 -1.67
N VAL A 851 -1.15 4.63 -2.15
CA VAL A 851 -2.57 4.80 -2.46
C VAL A 851 -3.37 4.00 -1.43
N GLY A 852 -4.35 4.63 -0.80
CA GLY A 852 -5.16 3.98 0.24
C GLY A 852 -6.46 4.72 0.52
N GLY A 853 -7.09 4.41 1.65
CA GLY A 853 -8.36 5.04 2.03
C GLY A 853 -9.55 4.61 1.16
N PHE A 854 -9.43 3.48 0.45
CA PHE A 854 -10.54 2.88 -0.27
C PHE A 854 -11.68 2.54 0.70
N LYS A 855 -12.90 2.82 0.27
CA LYS A 855 -14.10 2.26 0.90
C LYS A 855 -14.23 0.81 0.49
N VAL A 856 -15.01 0.06 1.24
CA VAL A 856 -15.50 -1.25 0.78
C VAL A 856 -16.21 -1.10 -0.58
N GLY A 857 -16.07 -2.10 -1.44
CA GLY A 857 -16.36 -1.94 -2.87
C GLY A 857 -17.82 -1.57 -3.21
N ASP A 858 -18.80 -2.00 -2.42
CA ASP A 858 -20.21 -1.62 -2.52
C ASP A 858 -20.47 -0.13 -2.22
N GLN A 859 -19.52 0.56 -1.60
CA GLN A 859 -19.55 2.01 -1.30
C GLN A 859 -18.60 2.81 -2.19
N ASN A 860 -17.91 2.17 -3.13
CA ASN A 860 -16.86 2.76 -3.95
C ASN A 860 -17.42 3.34 -5.27
N TYR A 861 -18.50 4.13 -5.18
CA TYR A 861 -19.18 4.78 -6.30
C TYR A 861 -19.38 6.29 -6.00
N PRO A 862 -18.57 7.21 -6.55
CA PRO A 862 -17.39 6.97 -7.37
C PRO A 862 -16.23 6.38 -6.56
N ILE A 863 -15.16 5.97 -7.24
CA ILE A 863 -13.93 5.49 -6.59
C ILE A 863 -13.14 6.73 -6.18
N ASN A 864 -12.85 6.85 -4.88
CA ASN A 864 -12.25 8.08 -4.35
C ASN A 864 -11.14 7.86 -3.30
N PRO A 865 -10.03 7.19 -3.65
CA PRO A 865 -8.93 6.93 -2.72
C PRO A 865 -8.10 8.19 -2.45
N LYS A 866 -7.26 8.08 -1.44
CA LYS A 866 -6.23 9.05 -1.11
C LYS A 866 -4.89 8.59 -1.66
N ILE A 867 -4.23 9.46 -2.42
CA ILE A 867 -2.83 9.30 -2.86
C ILE A 867 -1.96 10.18 -1.97
N THR A 868 -0.98 9.57 -1.31
CA THR A 868 -0.07 10.24 -0.39
C THR A 868 1.32 10.28 -1.02
N PHE A 869 1.86 11.48 -1.21
CA PHE A 869 3.21 11.74 -1.70
C PHE A 869 4.08 12.18 -0.53
N THR A 870 5.19 11.49 -0.28
CA THR A 870 6.14 11.80 0.80
C THR A 870 7.47 12.20 0.21
N ASN A 871 7.91 13.42 0.49
CA ASN A 871 9.18 13.96 -0.02
C ASN A 871 10.37 13.44 0.81
N ASN A 872 11.14 12.49 0.27
CA ASN A 872 12.33 11.94 0.91
C ASN A 872 13.65 12.47 0.31
N THR A 873 13.58 13.49 -0.56
CA THR A 873 14.76 14.04 -1.27
C THR A 873 15.77 14.72 -0.36
N GLY A 874 15.43 14.97 0.90
CA GLY A 874 16.24 15.74 1.84
C GLY A 874 16.21 17.26 1.62
N GLN A 875 15.46 17.74 0.62
CA GLN A 875 15.26 19.16 0.32
C GLN A 875 13.77 19.48 0.17
N ALA A 876 13.37 20.74 0.36
CA ALA A 876 11.99 21.15 0.12
C ALA A 876 11.70 21.21 -1.40
N LEU A 877 10.55 20.67 -1.81
CA LEU A 877 10.06 20.87 -3.18
C LEU A 877 9.31 22.21 -3.23
N PRO A 878 9.69 23.14 -4.12
CA PRO A 878 9.11 24.48 -4.15
C PRO A 878 7.64 24.46 -4.59
N GLY A 879 6.89 25.49 -4.19
CA GLY A 879 5.55 25.74 -4.75
C GLY A 879 5.61 25.90 -6.27
N GLY A 880 4.59 25.39 -6.97
CA GLY A 880 4.63 25.26 -8.43
C GLY A 880 5.25 23.97 -8.95
N THR A 881 5.77 23.09 -8.08
CA THR A 881 6.17 21.73 -8.46
C THR A 881 4.95 20.96 -9.00
N GLU A 882 5.08 20.39 -10.19
CA GLU A 882 4.01 19.62 -10.83
C GLU A 882 4.26 18.13 -10.68
N PHE A 883 3.30 17.41 -10.12
CA PHE A 883 3.29 15.96 -10.00
C PHE A 883 2.49 15.38 -11.14
N GLN A 884 3.04 14.38 -11.81
CA GLN A 884 2.42 13.69 -12.94
C GLN A 884 2.45 12.18 -12.76
N PHE A 885 1.42 11.48 -13.23
CA PHE A 885 1.37 10.03 -13.26
C PHE A 885 0.35 9.53 -14.29
N ASP A 886 0.44 8.25 -14.65
CA ASP A 886 -0.43 7.60 -15.62
C ASP A 886 -1.51 6.79 -14.90
N ILE A 887 -2.75 6.91 -15.39
CA ILE A 887 -3.87 6.03 -15.04
C ILE A 887 -4.32 5.28 -16.29
N PRO A 888 -4.71 3.99 -16.20
CA PRO A 888 -5.14 3.23 -17.37
C PRO A 888 -6.45 3.76 -17.94
N VAL A 889 -6.61 3.60 -19.26
CA VAL A 889 -7.85 3.96 -19.99
C VAL A 889 -9.06 3.07 -19.64
N SER A 890 -8.89 2.11 -18.72
CA SER A 890 -10.02 1.40 -18.12
C SER A 890 -10.94 2.35 -17.35
N ALA A 891 -10.41 3.48 -16.88
CA ALA A 891 -11.18 4.61 -16.38
C ALA A 891 -11.33 5.71 -17.45
N PRO A 892 -12.49 6.41 -17.51
CA PRO A 892 -12.66 7.55 -18.40
C PRO A 892 -11.68 8.69 -18.08
N ASP A 893 -11.43 9.56 -19.06
CA ASP A 893 -10.48 10.69 -19.00
C ASP A 893 -10.96 11.90 -18.18
N ASN A 894 -11.76 11.65 -17.15
CA ASN A 894 -12.40 12.66 -16.31
C ASN A 894 -11.97 12.57 -14.84
N ALA A 895 -10.81 11.98 -14.58
CA ALA A 895 -10.18 11.95 -13.27
C ALA A 895 -9.93 13.37 -12.74
N LYS A 896 -10.14 13.55 -11.44
CA LYS A 896 -10.05 14.84 -10.75
C LYS A 896 -9.74 14.63 -9.27
N ASP A 897 -9.66 15.70 -8.49
CA ASP A 897 -9.50 15.61 -7.04
C ASP A 897 -10.57 16.38 -6.25
N GLN A 898 -10.66 16.08 -4.96
CA GLN A 898 -11.52 16.75 -3.97
C GLN A 898 -10.73 17.52 -2.90
N SER A 899 -9.40 17.49 -2.97
CA SER A 899 -8.46 18.14 -2.06
C SER A 899 -8.13 19.59 -2.44
N GLY A 900 -8.50 20.03 -3.64
CA GLY A 900 -8.17 21.37 -4.17
C GLY A 900 -6.80 21.45 -4.84
N GLY A 901 -6.18 20.29 -5.15
CA GLY A 901 -4.90 20.19 -5.84
C GLY A 901 -4.99 20.50 -7.34
N GLY A 902 -6.18 20.46 -7.92
CA GLY A 902 -6.40 20.79 -9.33
C GLY A 902 -5.95 19.68 -10.28
N LEU A 903 -6.13 18.42 -9.89
CA LEU A 903 -5.80 17.27 -10.73
C LEU A 903 -6.59 17.32 -12.03
N THR A 904 -5.89 17.22 -13.16
CA THR A 904 -6.49 17.19 -14.49
C THR A 904 -5.81 16.15 -15.37
N VAL A 905 -6.53 15.66 -16.39
CA VAL A 905 -5.94 14.88 -17.47
C VAL A 905 -5.23 15.84 -18.44
N ILE A 906 -3.91 15.70 -18.56
CA ILE A 906 -3.06 16.54 -19.43
C ILE A 906 -2.76 15.89 -20.78
N ALA A 907 -2.90 14.55 -20.87
CA ALA A 907 -2.92 13.82 -22.13
C ALA A 907 -3.83 12.60 -22.00
N SER A 908 -4.71 12.39 -22.98
CA SER A 908 -5.71 11.32 -22.93
C SER A 908 -5.35 10.21 -23.93
N GLY A 909 -5.28 8.97 -23.44
CA GLY A 909 -5.11 7.78 -24.28
C GLY A 909 -6.40 7.33 -24.96
N HIS A 910 -7.57 7.83 -24.55
CA HIS A 910 -8.85 7.49 -25.15
C HIS A 910 -9.81 8.66 -25.01
N THR A 911 -10.19 9.24 -26.15
CA THR A 911 -11.07 10.43 -26.21
C THR A 911 -12.39 10.17 -26.91
N ARG A 912 -12.59 8.96 -27.46
CA ARG A 912 -13.87 8.58 -28.04
C ARG A 912 -14.93 8.52 -26.93
N ALA A 913 -16.19 8.74 -27.32
CA ALA A 913 -17.32 8.77 -26.38
C ALA A 913 -17.81 7.37 -25.99
N ASP A 914 -17.16 6.33 -26.50
CA ASP A 914 -17.42 4.92 -26.27
C ASP A 914 -16.14 4.12 -26.57
N ASN A 915 -16.09 2.88 -26.07
CA ASN A 915 -15.05 1.92 -26.38
C ASN A 915 -15.55 0.79 -27.31
N ILE A 916 -16.52 1.09 -28.18
CA ILE A 916 -17.03 0.10 -29.13
C ILE A 916 -15.89 -0.26 -30.09
N GLY A 917 -15.61 -1.57 -30.20
CA GLY A 917 -14.47 -2.09 -30.96
C GLY A 917 -13.10 -1.91 -30.29
N GLY A 918 -13.07 -1.53 -29.01
CA GLY A 918 -11.87 -1.47 -28.18
C GLY A 918 -11.46 -0.05 -27.76
N LEU A 919 -10.55 0.02 -26.79
CA LEU A 919 -9.91 1.25 -26.32
C LEU A 919 -8.71 1.61 -27.21
N ASP A 920 -8.44 2.92 -27.37
CA ASP A 920 -7.48 3.43 -28.37
C ASP A 920 -6.02 3.29 -27.90
N GLY A 921 -5.65 4.00 -26.82
CA GLY A 921 -4.35 3.95 -26.16
C GLY A 921 -4.38 3.22 -24.83
N THR A 922 -3.29 3.22 -24.06
CA THR A 922 -3.19 2.46 -22.80
C THR A 922 -3.39 3.29 -21.53
N MET A 923 -3.00 4.56 -21.54
CA MET A 923 -2.98 5.41 -20.35
C MET A 923 -3.51 6.82 -20.62
N HIS A 924 -4.12 7.44 -19.62
CA HIS A 924 -4.25 8.88 -19.48
C HIS A 924 -3.12 9.40 -18.58
N ARG A 925 -2.45 10.47 -18.98
CA ARG A 925 -1.50 11.22 -18.15
C ARG A 925 -2.29 12.25 -17.35
N VAL A 926 -2.18 12.21 -16.03
CA VAL A 926 -2.78 13.20 -15.12
C VAL A 926 -1.70 14.01 -14.42
N ALA A 927 -2.03 15.24 -14.07
CA ALA A 927 -1.13 16.12 -13.33
C ALA A 927 -1.86 17.03 -12.35
N PHE A 928 -1.19 17.37 -11.26
CA PHE A 928 -1.58 18.43 -10.34
C PHE A 928 -0.33 19.23 -9.93
N THR A 929 -0.52 20.48 -9.51
CA THR A 929 0.58 21.38 -9.18
C THR A 929 0.45 21.87 -7.74
N LEU A 930 1.54 21.85 -6.97
CA LEU A 930 1.55 22.49 -5.66
C LEU A 930 1.18 23.97 -5.81
N PRO A 931 0.35 24.53 -4.90
CA PRO A 931 0.10 25.96 -4.90
C PRO A 931 1.42 26.75 -4.89
N THR A 932 1.52 27.82 -5.68
CA THR A 932 2.80 28.57 -5.84
C THR A 932 3.36 29.13 -4.53
N TRP A 933 2.53 29.23 -3.50
CA TRP A 933 2.89 29.75 -2.17
C TRP A 933 3.19 28.64 -1.15
N GLU A 934 3.04 27.37 -1.52
CA GLU A 934 3.17 26.21 -0.63
C GLU A 934 4.29 25.29 -1.12
N GLU A 935 5.35 25.18 -0.33
CA GLU A 935 6.38 24.17 -0.55
C GLU A 935 5.99 22.84 0.11
N LEU A 936 6.55 21.73 -0.38
CA LEU A 936 6.49 20.43 0.30
C LEU A 936 7.84 20.19 1.00
N PRO A 937 7.96 20.39 2.33
CA PRO A 937 9.22 20.26 3.05
C PRO A 937 9.86 18.88 2.92
N ALA A 938 11.16 18.77 3.21
CA ALA A 938 11.82 17.47 3.36
C ALA A 938 11.15 16.67 4.49
N GLY A 939 10.80 15.41 4.21
CA GLY A 939 9.97 14.55 5.07
C GLY A 939 8.48 14.94 5.10
N GLY A 940 8.09 15.99 4.37
CA GLY A 940 6.71 16.46 4.26
C GLY A 940 5.83 15.53 3.43
N VAL A 941 4.52 15.64 3.65
CA VAL A 941 3.50 14.81 3.00
C VAL A 941 2.46 15.69 2.30
N TYR A 942 2.13 15.35 1.06
CA TYR A 942 0.99 15.88 0.33
C TYR A 942 -0.05 14.79 0.10
N GLU A 943 -1.33 15.06 0.40
CA GLU A 943 -2.43 14.12 0.22
C GLU A 943 -3.39 14.63 -0.86
N LEU A 944 -3.61 13.79 -1.88
CA LEU A 944 -4.52 14.04 -2.99
C LEU A 944 -5.73 13.11 -2.88
N ASP A 945 -6.93 13.67 -2.68
CA ASP A 945 -8.18 12.91 -2.67
C ASP A 945 -8.68 12.74 -4.12
N MET A 946 -8.13 11.75 -4.83
CA MET A 946 -8.43 11.49 -6.23
C MET A 946 -9.84 10.90 -6.42
N VAL A 947 -10.52 11.22 -7.52
CA VAL A 947 -11.82 10.67 -7.92
C VAL A 947 -11.77 10.16 -9.36
N TYR A 948 -12.26 8.94 -9.57
CA TYR A 948 -12.45 8.30 -10.87
C TYR A 948 -13.63 7.30 -10.83
N TYR A 949 -14.04 6.74 -11.98
CA TYR A 949 -15.38 6.14 -12.11
C TYR A 949 -15.41 4.64 -12.48
N LEU A 950 -14.38 4.12 -13.12
CA LEU A 950 -14.17 2.68 -13.32
C LEU A 950 -12.83 2.24 -12.69
N PRO A 951 -12.69 0.98 -12.25
CA PRO A 951 -11.47 0.53 -11.61
C PRO A 951 -10.22 0.78 -12.45
N ILE A 952 -9.10 1.01 -11.76
CA ILE A 952 -7.75 1.10 -12.34
C ILE A 952 -6.82 0.17 -11.55
N SER A 953 -5.81 -0.40 -12.20
CA SER A 953 -4.59 -0.80 -11.51
C SER A 953 -3.56 0.32 -11.57
N GLY A 954 -2.52 0.28 -10.73
CA GLY A 954 -1.51 1.34 -10.65
C GLY A 954 -1.89 2.41 -9.62
N PRO A 955 -1.78 3.73 -9.89
CA PRO A 955 -1.18 4.38 -11.06
C PRO A 955 0.28 3.99 -11.30
N ALA A 956 0.87 4.46 -12.40
CA ALA A 956 2.27 4.19 -12.74
C ALA A 956 2.95 5.39 -13.42
N ASN A 957 4.25 5.26 -13.71
CA ASN A 957 5.05 6.23 -14.45
C ASN A 957 5.06 7.61 -13.78
N TYR A 958 5.22 7.63 -12.47
CA TYR A 958 5.29 8.85 -11.67
C TYR A 958 6.49 9.70 -12.09
N ALA A 959 6.22 10.97 -12.35
CA ALA A 959 7.23 11.99 -12.57
C ALA A 959 6.88 13.28 -11.85
N VAL A 960 7.89 14.09 -11.59
CA VAL A 960 7.74 15.40 -10.98
C VAL A 960 8.54 16.41 -11.78
N ASN A 961 7.90 17.52 -12.14
CA ASN A 961 8.56 18.66 -12.77
C ASN A 961 8.95 19.66 -11.68
N VAL A 962 10.26 19.85 -11.47
CA VAL A 962 10.80 20.82 -10.52
C VAL A 962 11.60 21.85 -11.31
N GLY A 963 11.10 23.08 -11.38
CA GLY A 963 11.78 24.18 -12.07
C GLY A 963 11.98 23.97 -13.58
N GLY A 964 11.07 23.24 -14.24
CA GLY A 964 11.14 22.93 -15.66
C GLY A 964 11.93 21.67 -16.02
N VAL A 965 12.41 20.92 -15.02
CA VAL A 965 13.11 19.63 -15.22
C VAL A 965 12.24 18.50 -14.70
N ASP A 966 12.02 17.48 -15.54
CA ASP A 966 11.30 16.27 -15.17
C ASP A 966 12.22 15.25 -14.50
N TYR A 967 11.77 14.72 -13.38
CA TYR A 967 12.43 13.62 -12.67
C TYR A 967 11.47 12.45 -12.52
N ALA A 968 11.97 11.23 -12.69
CA ALA A 968 11.23 10.01 -12.35
C ALA A 968 11.15 9.82 -10.83
N PHE A 969 10.36 8.86 -10.38
CA PHE A 969 10.35 8.48 -8.96
C PHE A 969 11.27 7.29 -8.73
N SER A 970 12.16 7.38 -7.74
CA SER A 970 13.19 6.38 -7.48
C SER A 970 12.64 4.98 -7.20
N PHE A 971 11.43 4.86 -6.66
CA PHE A 971 10.82 3.57 -6.36
C PHE A 971 10.39 2.79 -7.61
N GLU A 972 10.05 3.49 -8.71
CA GLU A 972 9.78 2.86 -10.02
C GLU A 972 11.04 2.71 -10.86
N GLN A 973 11.97 3.64 -10.72
CA GLN A 973 13.22 3.71 -11.48
C GLN A 973 14.45 3.70 -10.57
N PRO A 974 14.70 2.62 -9.81
CA PRO A 974 15.77 2.56 -8.80
C PRO A 974 17.17 2.58 -9.41
N ASP A 975 17.30 2.31 -10.71
CA ASP A 975 18.56 2.27 -11.45
C ASP A 975 18.98 3.65 -11.98
N LEU A 976 18.11 4.67 -11.92
CA LEU A 976 18.45 6.03 -12.34
C LEU A 976 19.24 6.77 -11.25
N PRO A 977 20.19 7.65 -11.63
CA PRO A 977 20.85 8.53 -10.67
C PRO A 977 19.83 9.47 -10.00
N LEU A 978 20.04 9.74 -8.71
CA LEU A 978 19.24 10.72 -7.99
C LEU A 978 19.58 12.14 -8.48
N GLY A 979 18.55 12.92 -8.82
CA GLY A 979 18.66 14.29 -9.28
C GLY A 979 18.98 15.29 -8.16
N ASP A 980 19.63 16.40 -8.52
CA ASP A 980 20.00 17.49 -7.59
C ASP A 980 19.12 18.73 -7.78
N ILE A 981 18.21 18.94 -6.83
CA ILE A 981 17.29 20.09 -6.81
C ILE A 981 17.82 21.31 -6.05
N SER A 982 19.07 21.28 -5.56
CA SER A 982 19.68 22.36 -4.77
C SER A 982 20.00 23.64 -5.58
N SER A 983 19.96 23.57 -6.91
CA SER A 983 20.27 24.69 -7.81
C SER A 983 19.13 25.72 -7.99
N GLY A 984 17.99 25.55 -7.32
CA GLY A 984 16.74 26.29 -7.59
C GLY A 984 16.42 27.55 -6.76
N GLY A 985 17.38 28.14 -6.03
CA GLY A 985 17.17 29.34 -5.20
C GLY A 985 17.11 30.68 -5.94
N GLY A 986 16.77 30.70 -7.24
CA GLY A 986 16.67 31.91 -8.06
C GLY A 986 15.25 32.45 -8.11
N ASN A 987 15.03 33.62 -7.52
CA ASN A 987 13.83 34.46 -7.58
C ASN A 987 12.86 34.22 -8.79
N PRO A 988 11.54 34.16 -8.58
CA PRO A 988 10.56 34.27 -9.66
C PRO A 988 10.49 35.75 -10.10
N GLY A 989 11.37 36.14 -11.03
CA GLY A 989 11.42 37.50 -11.56
C GLY A 989 12.24 37.54 -12.84
N ASP A 990 11.57 37.93 -13.93
CA ASP A 990 12.01 37.91 -15.33
C ASP A 990 12.12 36.51 -15.97
N GLY A 991 10.94 36.00 -16.36
CA GLY A 991 10.82 35.11 -17.52
C GLY A 991 11.26 35.85 -18.79
N GLY A 992 12.57 35.97 -18.96
CA GLY A 992 13.23 36.23 -20.21
C GLY A 992 13.80 34.92 -20.73
N THR A 993 12.97 34.12 -21.40
CA THR A 993 13.49 33.08 -22.29
C THR A 993 14.31 33.79 -23.35
N ASN A 994 15.63 33.74 -23.22
CA ASN A 994 16.49 34.00 -24.35
C ASN A 994 16.36 32.76 -25.24
N PRO A 995 15.78 32.86 -26.45
CA PRO A 995 15.63 31.70 -27.33
C PRO A 995 17.04 31.23 -27.69
N GLY A 996 17.38 30.03 -27.22
CA GLY A 996 18.65 29.40 -27.56
C GLY A 996 18.77 29.31 -29.08
N THR A 997 19.93 29.66 -29.61
CA THR A 997 20.27 29.44 -31.02
C THR A 997 20.03 27.99 -31.38
N CYS A 998 19.09 27.73 -32.31
CA CYS A 998 18.82 26.39 -32.78
C CYS A 998 19.85 25.91 -33.78
N ASP A 999 20.26 24.64 -33.63
CA ASP A 999 20.93 23.94 -34.70
C ASP A 999 19.90 23.62 -35.80
N THR A 1000 20.06 24.26 -36.95
CA THR A 1000 19.19 24.06 -38.12
C THR A 1000 19.77 23.05 -39.10
N ALA A 1001 20.91 22.43 -38.77
CA ALA A 1001 21.56 21.46 -39.64
C ALA A 1001 20.70 20.21 -39.83
N GLY A 1002 20.29 19.96 -41.08
CA GLY A 1002 19.53 18.77 -41.47
C GLY A 1002 18.01 18.88 -41.35
N LEU A 1003 17.48 20.01 -40.86
CA LEU A 1003 16.04 20.26 -40.81
C LEU A 1003 15.50 20.69 -42.20
N ALA A 1004 14.26 20.30 -42.50
CA ALA A 1004 13.57 20.77 -43.71
C ALA A 1004 13.23 22.27 -43.58
N VAL A 1005 13.26 23.01 -44.70
CA VAL A 1005 12.91 24.43 -44.74
C VAL A 1005 11.61 24.60 -45.51
N TYR A 1006 10.59 25.18 -44.87
CA TYR A 1006 9.28 25.38 -45.49
C TYR A 1006 9.41 26.22 -46.79
N PRO A 1007 8.78 25.84 -47.93
CA PRO A 1007 7.61 24.97 -48.05
C PRO A 1007 7.86 23.46 -48.05
N ASP A 1008 9.11 22.98 -47.94
CA ASP A 1008 9.37 21.55 -47.85
C ASP A 1008 9.09 21.01 -46.43
N LEU A 1009 8.32 19.92 -46.35
CA LEU A 1009 8.04 19.20 -45.11
C LEU A 1009 8.84 17.88 -45.04
N PRO A 1010 9.16 17.36 -43.84
CA PRO A 1010 10.17 16.29 -43.67
C PRO A 1010 9.76 14.95 -44.30
N GLN A 1011 8.46 14.68 -44.39
CA GLN A 1011 7.94 13.42 -44.93
C GLN A 1011 7.59 13.54 -46.41
N LYS A 1012 7.87 12.47 -47.17
CA LYS A 1012 7.61 12.40 -48.61
C LYS A 1012 6.34 11.61 -48.91
N ASP A 1013 5.64 12.00 -49.98
CA ASP A 1013 4.58 11.21 -50.57
C ASP A 1013 5.14 9.98 -51.32
N TRP A 1014 4.25 9.13 -51.82
CA TRP A 1014 4.60 7.93 -52.60
C TRP A 1014 5.36 8.23 -53.91
N ALA A 1015 5.34 9.47 -54.38
CA ALA A 1015 6.08 9.93 -55.55
C ALA A 1015 7.43 10.59 -55.17
N GLY A 1016 7.76 10.64 -53.87
CA GLY A 1016 9.01 11.18 -53.34
C GLY A 1016 9.02 12.70 -53.11
N ASN A 1017 7.87 13.38 -53.21
CA ASN A 1017 7.76 14.83 -52.97
C ASN A 1017 7.47 15.13 -51.50
N PRO A 1018 8.03 16.20 -50.92
CA PRO A 1018 7.64 16.68 -49.58
C PRO A 1018 6.12 16.83 -49.45
N SER A 1019 5.54 16.35 -48.35
CA SER A 1019 4.09 16.19 -48.21
C SER A 1019 3.51 16.61 -46.86
N HIS A 1020 4.13 16.19 -45.75
CA HIS A 1020 3.63 16.45 -44.39
C HIS A 1020 4.76 16.38 -43.36
N ALA A 1021 4.45 16.76 -42.13
CA ALA A 1021 5.25 16.53 -40.93
C ALA A 1021 4.46 15.62 -39.97
N ASN A 1022 5.15 14.66 -39.35
CA ASN A 1022 4.62 13.82 -38.28
C ASN A 1022 4.92 14.44 -36.91
N THR A 1023 4.29 13.95 -35.84
CA THR A 1023 4.59 14.40 -34.48
C THR A 1023 6.08 14.39 -34.19
N GLY A 1024 6.63 15.50 -33.71
CA GLY A 1024 8.05 15.65 -33.38
C GLY A 1024 8.94 16.09 -34.56
N ASP A 1025 8.44 16.05 -35.79
CA ASP A 1025 9.19 16.55 -36.95
C ASP A 1025 9.41 18.06 -36.84
N GLN A 1026 10.63 18.51 -37.11
CA GLN A 1026 11.02 19.92 -37.03
C GLN A 1026 11.25 20.54 -38.41
N VAL A 1027 10.74 21.75 -38.59
CA VAL A 1027 10.80 22.51 -39.85
C VAL A 1027 11.23 23.94 -39.56
N VAL A 1028 12.18 24.44 -40.36
CA VAL A 1028 12.61 25.84 -40.33
C VAL A 1028 11.64 26.67 -41.15
N HIS A 1029 11.04 27.69 -40.54
CA HIS A 1029 10.16 28.63 -41.22
C HIS A 1029 10.35 30.05 -40.64
N ASN A 1030 10.58 31.04 -41.51
CA ASN A 1030 10.77 32.45 -41.15
C ASN A 1030 11.84 32.73 -40.06
N GLY A 1031 12.92 31.94 -40.05
CA GLY A 1031 14.03 32.08 -39.10
C GLY A 1031 13.86 31.22 -37.84
N SER A 1032 12.65 30.74 -37.56
CA SER A 1032 12.32 29.92 -36.40
C SER A 1032 12.28 28.43 -36.73
N VAL A 1033 12.52 27.58 -35.74
CA VAL A 1033 12.25 26.14 -35.83
C VAL A 1033 10.89 25.87 -35.20
N TYR A 1034 10.04 25.16 -35.93
CA TYR A 1034 8.74 24.70 -35.48
C TYR A 1034 8.71 23.17 -35.42
N GLN A 1035 8.11 22.62 -34.38
CA GLN A 1035 7.88 21.19 -34.23
C GLN A 1035 6.40 20.88 -34.44
N ALA A 1036 6.10 19.86 -35.23
CA ALA A 1036 4.73 19.39 -35.43
C ALA A 1036 4.22 18.66 -34.17
N ASN A 1037 3.06 19.08 -33.65
CA ASN A 1037 2.41 18.49 -32.49
C ASN A 1037 1.68 17.17 -32.83
N TRP A 1038 1.24 17.04 -34.08
CA TRP A 1038 0.63 15.85 -34.69
C TRP A 1038 0.83 15.90 -36.20
N TRP A 1039 0.32 14.89 -36.92
CA TRP A 1039 0.34 14.88 -38.39
C TRP A 1039 -0.22 16.19 -38.96
N THR A 1040 0.56 16.90 -39.77
CA THR A 1040 0.13 18.16 -40.37
C THR A 1040 0.78 18.40 -41.73
N SER A 1041 0.01 19.02 -42.63
CA SER A 1041 0.49 19.54 -43.91
C SER A 1041 0.30 21.07 -44.00
N SER A 1042 0.01 21.73 -42.87
CA SER A 1042 -0.18 23.18 -42.82
C SER A 1042 1.16 23.93 -42.73
N GLU A 1043 1.13 25.24 -42.99
CA GLU A 1043 2.31 26.10 -42.88
C GLU A 1043 2.77 26.19 -41.41
N PRO A 1044 4.07 26.00 -41.09
CA PRO A 1044 4.55 26.07 -39.71
C PRO A 1044 4.19 27.39 -39.02
N GLY A 1045 3.52 27.28 -37.87
CA GLY A 1045 3.03 28.43 -37.10
C GLY A 1045 1.72 29.05 -37.59
N SER A 1046 1.07 28.47 -38.61
CA SER A 1046 -0.23 28.96 -39.11
C SER A 1046 -1.44 28.52 -38.28
N ASP A 1047 -1.32 27.45 -37.49
CA ASP A 1047 -2.36 26.89 -36.65
C ASP A 1047 -1.77 26.15 -35.42
N GLY A 1048 -2.62 25.51 -34.61
CA GLY A 1048 -2.21 24.78 -33.40
C GLY A 1048 -1.46 23.47 -33.65
N SER A 1049 -1.28 23.04 -34.91
CA SER A 1049 -0.51 21.83 -35.21
C SER A 1049 1.00 22.00 -35.11
N TRP A 1050 1.46 23.24 -34.85
CA TRP A 1050 2.88 23.58 -34.71
C TRP A 1050 3.18 24.27 -33.39
N THR A 1051 4.30 23.89 -32.76
CA THR A 1051 4.88 24.59 -31.61
C THR A 1051 6.20 25.22 -32.04
N GLN A 1052 6.38 26.52 -31.83
CA GLN A 1052 7.67 27.17 -32.07
C GLN A 1052 8.67 26.72 -31.01
N VAL A 1053 9.76 26.08 -31.42
CA VAL A 1053 10.81 25.56 -30.55
C VAL A 1053 11.84 26.64 -30.20
N CYS A 1054 12.15 27.51 -31.17
CA CYS A 1054 13.14 28.59 -31.05
C CYS A 1054 13.03 29.56 -32.24
N SER A 1055 13.81 30.65 -32.22
CA SER A 1055 13.82 31.73 -33.22
C SER A 1055 15.21 32.09 -33.71
#